data_AF-A0A0W0UPN9-F1
#
_entry.id   AF-A0A0W0UPN9-F1
#
_cell.length_a   1.000
_cell.length_b   1.000
_cell.length_c   1.000
_cell.angle_alpha   90.00
_cell.angle_beta   90.00
_cell.angle_gamma   90.00
#
_symmetry.space_group_name_H-M   'P 1'
#
loop_
_entity.id
_entity.type
_entity.pdbx_description
1 polymer ?
#
loop_
_entity_poly.entity_id
_entity_poly.type
_entity_poly.pdbx_seq_one_letter_code
_entity_poly.pdbx_strand_id
1 'polypeptide(L)'
;MVSRELYMPKPNDLNEIFTLLGQEKTAQPHYFLFLLGTDTVFTETPTITLENPIDKKSYERGETLSYAAQAVVSLLGEKAEVTKSNNPLSYSSPSVDVVNGPTTLGSEVGERIAQAVFLALRALASGKQTIQISAHSRGAVESILVMHELKRIQTALENEPQKSLFEILNASPCSYTSTAIGKFFKKTDAEADVRGAELRAELLKRLKEAKINSFLIDPVPGGGFLKIPGIAWKDERFFEQPACNSYELLLYRDERTRCFTPIVPNGMQPLIIPGHHGSASGNRYNQQLMEVPNTIEHRDTTTVQDLVLCKLFHFFHQSTGIFKPAGYHLNLAHDALDNVLNQFLNATESERYQVILQHYLAVEKNDEAFRYFANGSYAYLGAQYTKERERFVHYRGNRHDKMVNVAPQMHGSFVNPEHAMLYLRDFIQLDRLVVATPDTLVKAITNAMQAIIAEMVANKKEPSKLLKLVQAKQGRAILFDGLSICIDVISQKYLRNHLTIEEATLLRNVIQEPFEVLNTALAGANGELSENNQAILSECREFLKNRLKQTIETHYHSILEQVDELDNQISFALASPEEFQNTFHAFVRNLNVEADKTGRIGQIKQRLQSLEQPVSIEKVNETLSVVLDEIRLDDSLSIEQKGQINALILNEKNSHLGRFFEESQISIEKYLSTLEQLYILAENLKKDFPGLNGLLSPVPLTIDNKQLHFRCLNLIHLGAMLLKERHVNLRQKPDSISQPFFELIKNEAIALGSSSPEVEDLAVKTAENDRFIAQLEEEKEALQREMASAQEKHLQQEQLFSENYADNINGKEETIKQLASETEQLLERLLSPVELKKATLINDKLIPLVNNYMQHLLEEAIALKPELKRHDINQPLPESLQENPIYEKIKEKFNAVRDLKQDLADSKSVPLASERLEHFKHSLTAIEHKLSLHRDPQWKRFLKQSLIIIGVIATGIVPGVGLLIYSSFTNKPPSFFSTKARGGAFVEECHNIEKRLSQLNP
;
A
#
# COMPACT_ATOMS: atom_id res chain seq x y z
N MET A 1 5.85 45.53 -48.93
CA MET A 1 5.58 44.10 -49.15
C MET A 1 5.97 43.37 -47.88
N VAL A 2 5.01 43.16 -46.98
CA VAL A 2 5.20 42.42 -45.73
C VAL A 2 4.83 40.97 -46.02
N SER A 3 5.75 40.07 -45.70
CA SER A 3 5.60 38.62 -45.82
C SER A 3 4.24 38.17 -45.29
N ARG A 4 3.42 37.56 -46.16
CA ARG A 4 2.31 36.69 -45.73
C ARG A 4 2.95 35.40 -45.23
N GLU A 5 3.35 35.36 -43.97
CA GLU A 5 3.48 34.09 -43.27
C GLU A 5 2.07 33.50 -43.17
N LEU A 6 1.79 32.56 -44.07
CA LEU A 6 0.71 31.60 -43.92
C LEU A 6 1.03 30.83 -42.64
N TYR A 7 0.40 31.22 -41.54
CA TYR A 7 0.32 30.35 -40.37
C TYR A 7 -0.35 29.05 -40.83
N MET A 8 0.23 27.92 -40.42
CA MET A 8 -0.31 26.59 -40.68
C MET A 8 -1.00 26.09 -39.41
N PRO A 9 -2.06 25.27 -39.54
CA PRO A 9 -2.73 24.69 -38.38
C PRO A 9 -1.71 23.91 -37.53
N LYS A 10 -1.86 23.99 -36.19
CA LYS A 10 -0.98 23.33 -35.22
C LYS A 10 -0.84 21.84 -35.58
N PRO A 11 0.33 21.38 -36.06
CA PRO A 11 0.49 20.00 -36.49
C PRO A 11 0.44 19.07 -35.28
N ASN A 12 -0.14 17.88 -35.46
CA ASN A 12 -0.10 16.83 -34.44
C ASN A 12 1.29 16.18 -34.41
N ASP A 13 2.30 16.92 -33.93
CA ASP A 13 3.69 16.50 -33.87
C ASP A 13 4.28 16.74 -32.48
N LEU A 14 4.73 15.68 -31.82
CA LEU A 14 5.37 15.74 -30.50
C LEU A 14 6.71 16.52 -30.53
N ASN A 15 7.40 16.62 -31.68
CA ASN A 15 8.60 17.45 -31.80
C ASN A 15 8.32 18.93 -31.52
N GLU A 16 7.09 19.38 -31.76
CA GLU A 16 6.71 20.76 -31.50
C GLU A 16 6.76 21.08 -29.99
N ILE A 17 6.36 20.13 -29.13
CA ILE A 17 6.44 20.27 -27.66
C ILE A 17 7.91 20.50 -27.25
N PHE A 18 8.83 19.67 -27.73
CA PHE A 18 10.25 19.80 -27.42
C PHE A 18 10.87 21.09 -27.97
N THR A 19 10.46 21.50 -29.16
CA THR A 19 10.90 22.76 -29.76
C THR A 19 10.47 23.96 -28.92
N LEU A 20 9.20 24.00 -28.49
CA LEU A 20 8.65 25.07 -27.65
C LEU A 20 9.29 25.12 -26.26
N LEU A 21 9.60 23.97 -25.66
CA LEU A 21 10.30 23.91 -24.37
C LEU A 21 11.69 24.55 -24.42
N GLY A 22 12.35 24.51 -25.58
CA GLY A 22 13.64 25.17 -25.81
C GLY A 22 13.56 26.65 -26.19
N GLN A 23 12.36 27.22 -26.33
CA GLN A 23 12.14 28.63 -26.68
C GLN A 23 11.82 29.48 -25.44
N GLU A 24 11.88 30.80 -25.59
CA GLU A 24 11.41 31.73 -24.56
C GLU A 24 9.91 31.57 -24.32
N LYS A 25 9.50 31.73 -23.05
CA LYS A 25 8.10 31.61 -22.65
C LYS A 25 7.29 32.73 -23.31
N THR A 26 6.11 32.39 -23.81
CA THR A 26 5.17 33.38 -24.37
C THR A 26 4.72 34.38 -23.31
N ALA A 27 4.49 35.63 -23.73
CA ALA A 27 4.10 36.72 -22.83
C ALA A 27 2.68 36.56 -22.26
N GLN A 28 1.78 35.92 -23.00
CA GLN A 28 0.41 35.62 -22.58
C GLN A 28 0.41 34.32 -21.76
N PRO A 29 0.21 34.33 -20.42
CA PRO A 29 0.34 33.13 -19.59
C PRO A 29 -0.90 32.21 -19.61
N HIS A 30 -2.01 32.64 -20.21
CA HIS A 30 -3.25 31.87 -20.20
C HIS A 30 -3.54 31.21 -21.54
N TYR A 31 -4.14 30.02 -21.48
CA TYR A 31 -4.56 29.22 -22.61
C TYR A 31 -6.01 28.76 -22.41
N PHE A 32 -6.81 28.79 -23.48
CA PHE A 32 -8.24 28.49 -23.48
C PHE A 32 -8.53 27.37 -24.46
N LEU A 33 -9.11 26.29 -23.96
CA LEU A 33 -9.43 25.09 -24.71
C LEU A 33 -10.93 24.83 -24.61
N PHE A 34 -11.59 24.81 -25.77
CA PHE A 34 -13.02 24.57 -25.88
C PHE A 34 -13.28 23.18 -26.46
N LEU A 35 -14.06 22.34 -25.78
CA LEU A 35 -14.47 21.03 -26.28
C LEU A 35 -15.99 21.02 -26.52
N LEU A 36 -16.38 20.89 -27.78
CA LEU A 36 -17.77 20.94 -28.19
C LEU A 36 -18.52 19.60 -27.94
N GLY A 37 -19.85 19.68 -27.87
CA GLY A 37 -20.71 18.53 -27.62
C GLY A 37 -20.90 17.60 -28.82
N THR A 38 -21.61 16.49 -28.61
CA THR A 38 -21.93 15.52 -29.67
C THR A 38 -22.54 16.20 -30.89
N ASP A 39 -22.05 15.84 -32.09
CA ASP A 39 -22.44 16.41 -33.39
C ASP A 39 -22.36 17.95 -33.47
N THR A 40 -21.63 18.58 -32.54
CA THR A 40 -21.43 20.03 -32.52
C THR A 40 -20.08 20.38 -33.16
N VAL A 41 -20.13 21.23 -34.17
CA VAL A 41 -18.95 21.77 -34.86
C VAL A 41 -18.85 23.27 -34.63
N PHE A 42 -17.63 23.80 -34.71
CA PHE A 42 -17.39 25.23 -34.58
C PHE A 42 -18.28 26.03 -35.55
N THR A 43 -19.04 26.96 -34.98
CA THR A 43 -20.02 27.78 -35.69
C THR A 43 -19.52 29.23 -35.75
N GLU A 44 -18.96 29.63 -36.89
CA GLU A 44 -18.35 30.95 -37.09
C GLU A 44 -19.38 32.09 -37.05
N THR A 45 -20.58 31.86 -37.59
CA THR A 45 -21.67 32.86 -37.64
C THR A 45 -22.99 32.25 -37.17
N PRO A 46 -23.94 33.05 -36.64
CA PRO A 46 -25.25 32.56 -36.21
C PRO A 46 -25.98 31.75 -37.29
N THR A 47 -26.62 30.63 -36.93
CA THR A 47 -27.24 29.73 -37.92
C THR A 47 -28.47 30.34 -38.60
N ILE A 48 -29.07 31.38 -38.01
CA ILE A 48 -30.22 32.09 -38.61
C ILE A 48 -29.91 32.62 -40.02
N THR A 49 -28.63 32.80 -40.34
CA THR A 49 -28.12 33.26 -41.64
C THR A 49 -28.06 32.15 -42.71
N LEU A 50 -28.12 30.88 -42.32
CA LEU A 50 -28.06 29.73 -43.24
C LEU A 50 -29.30 29.67 -44.14
N GLU A 51 -29.22 29.01 -45.30
CA GLU A 51 -30.37 28.93 -46.21
C GLU A 51 -31.42 27.90 -45.77
N ASN A 52 -30.97 26.75 -45.25
CA ASN A 52 -31.83 25.63 -44.86
C ASN A 52 -32.68 25.97 -43.62
N PRO A 53 -34.02 25.95 -43.71
CA PRO A 53 -34.91 26.27 -42.58
C PRO A 53 -34.73 25.40 -41.33
N ILE A 54 -34.27 24.16 -41.47
CA ILE A 54 -34.02 23.26 -40.34
C ILE A 54 -32.72 23.68 -39.64
N ASP A 55 -31.64 23.87 -40.41
CA ASP A 55 -30.33 24.25 -39.88
C ASP A 55 -30.35 25.63 -39.23
N LYS A 56 -31.22 26.54 -39.72
CA LYS A 56 -31.47 27.85 -39.09
C LYS A 56 -31.80 27.74 -37.60
N LYS A 57 -32.57 26.73 -37.22
CA LYS A 57 -33.12 26.57 -35.86
C LYS A 57 -32.13 26.02 -34.83
N SER A 58 -30.93 25.60 -35.23
CA SER A 58 -29.97 25.01 -34.31
C SER A 58 -29.42 26.06 -33.33
N TYR A 59 -28.72 27.09 -33.82
CA TYR A 59 -28.08 28.12 -33.00
C TYR A 59 -28.34 29.52 -33.57
N GLU A 60 -29.59 29.97 -33.53
CA GLU A 60 -30.04 31.21 -34.19
C GLU A 60 -29.20 32.45 -33.82
N ARG A 61 -28.66 32.49 -32.60
CA ARG A 61 -27.82 33.56 -32.05
C ARG A 61 -26.31 33.25 -32.13
N GLY A 62 -25.95 32.03 -32.53
CA GLY A 62 -24.61 31.45 -32.44
C GLY A 62 -24.52 30.38 -31.36
N GLU A 63 -23.62 29.41 -31.57
CA GLU A 63 -23.30 28.39 -30.56
C GLU A 63 -22.38 29.01 -29.49
N THR A 64 -22.72 28.80 -28.22
CA THR A 64 -22.13 29.53 -27.09
C THR A 64 -20.63 29.38 -26.95
N LEU A 65 -20.08 28.17 -27.07
CA LEU A 65 -18.63 27.94 -26.90
C LEU A 65 -17.84 28.41 -28.13
N SER A 66 -18.41 28.27 -29.33
CA SER A 66 -17.85 28.81 -30.57
C SER A 66 -17.75 30.34 -30.51
N TYR A 67 -18.83 31.01 -30.08
CA TYR A 67 -18.82 32.47 -29.87
C TYR A 67 -17.81 32.87 -28.79
N ALA A 68 -17.78 32.17 -27.65
CA ALA A 68 -16.85 32.46 -26.56
C ALA A 68 -15.39 32.36 -27.02
N ALA A 69 -15.04 31.35 -27.82
CA ALA A 69 -13.71 31.21 -28.39
C ALA A 69 -13.31 32.41 -29.28
N GLN A 70 -14.21 32.84 -30.17
CA GLN A 70 -14.00 34.01 -31.02
C GLN A 70 -13.83 35.29 -30.19
N ALA A 71 -14.67 35.47 -29.16
CA ALA A 71 -14.58 36.60 -28.24
C ALA A 71 -13.25 36.63 -27.48
N VAL A 72 -12.78 35.49 -26.95
CA VAL A 72 -11.47 35.43 -26.29
C VAL A 72 -10.35 35.81 -27.26
N VAL A 73 -10.33 35.27 -28.48
CA VAL A 73 -9.31 35.63 -29.49
C VAL A 73 -9.30 37.13 -29.76
N SER A 74 -10.48 37.72 -29.98
CA SER A 74 -10.64 39.15 -30.23
C SER A 74 -10.14 40.00 -29.05
N LEU A 75 -10.48 39.63 -27.82
CA LEU A 75 -10.06 40.33 -26.60
C LEU A 75 -8.56 40.21 -26.33
N LEU A 76 -7.92 39.12 -26.76
CA LEU A 76 -6.48 38.95 -26.69
C LEU A 76 -5.73 39.67 -27.81
N GLY A 77 -6.43 40.21 -28.81
CA GLY A 77 -5.83 40.80 -30.00
C GLY A 77 -5.11 39.76 -30.87
N GLU A 78 -5.48 38.49 -30.75
CA GLU A 78 -4.89 37.40 -31.51
C GLU A 78 -5.60 37.21 -32.85
N LYS A 79 -4.96 36.48 -33.77
CA LYS A 79 -5.57 36.02 -35.02
C LYS A 79 -5.77 34.52 -34.93
N ALA A 80 -6.92 34.07 -35.42
CA ALA A 80 -7.25 32.66 -35.45
C ALA A 80 -7.43 32.15 -36.88
N GLU A 81 -7.30 30.85 -37.01
CA GLU A 81 -7.54 30.09 -38.23
C GLU A 81 -8.72 29.15 -38.01
N VAL A 82 -9.62 29.13 -38.99
CA VAL A 82 -10.70 28.15 -39.07
C VAL A 82 -10.23 27.02 -39.98
N THR A 83 -10.25 25.78 -39.48
CA THR A 83 -9.94 24.60 -40.29
C THR A 83 -11.22 23.95 -40.83
N LYS A 84 -11.07 22.91 -41.67
CA LYS A 84 -12.23 22.19 -42.21
C LYS A 84 -13.04 21.53 -41.08
N SER A 85 -14.36 21.54 -41.21
CA SER A 85 -15.31 21.03 -40.20
C SER A 85 -15.13 19.56 -39.81
N ASN A 86 -14.47 18.75 -40.65
CA ASN A 86 -14.20 17.35 -40.38
C ASN A 86 -12.92 17.10 -39.56
N ASN A 87 -12.09 18.12 -39.32
CA ASN A 87 -10.92 17.99 -38.45
C ASN A 87 -11.31 18.08 -36.98
N PRO A 88 -10.59 17.38 -36.07
CA PRO A 88 -10.80 17.52 -34.62
C PRO A 88 -10.58 18.96 -34.15
N LEU A 89 -9.46 19.58 -34.52
CA LEU A 89 -9.14 20.98 -34.22
C LEU A 89 -9.74 21.90 -35.28
N SER A 90 -10.78 22.66 -34.94
CA SER A 90 -11.58 23.44 -35.89
C SER A 90 -11.32 24.94 -35.88
N TYR A 91 -10.85 25.48 -34.76
CA TYR A 91 -10.49 26.88 -34.61
C TYR A 91 -9.25 27.00 -33.74
N SER A 92 -8.25 27.77 -34.16
CA SER A 92 -6.96 27.83 -33.47
C SER A 92 -6.30 29.20 -33.55
N SER A 93 -5.73 29.66 -32.43
CA SER A 93 -4.89 30.86 -32.28
C SER A 93 -3.74 30.54 -31.31
N PRO A 94 -2.79 31.46 -31.05
CA PRO A 94 -1.73 31.20 -30.07
C PRO A 94 -2.22 30.78 -28.67
N SER A 95 -3.36 31.30 -28.20
CA SER A 95 -3.87 31.04 -26.85
C SER A 95 -5.25 30.38 -26.80
N VAL A 96 -5.94 30.20 -27.93
CA VAL A 96 -7.28 29.61 -27.98
C VAL A 96 -7.34 28.46 -28.98
N ASP A 97 -7.89 27.32 -28.58
CA ASP A 97 -8.21 26.19 -29.46
C ASP A 97 -9.63 25.68 -29.23
N VAL A 98 -10.32 25.30 -30.31
CA VAL A 98 -11.63 24.65 -30.30
C VAL A 98 -11.52 23.28 -30.92
N VAL A 99 -11.95 22.27 -30.16
CA VAL A 99 -12.04 20.88 -30.59
C VAL A 99 -13.51 20.57 -30.87
N ASN A 100 -13.81 20.20 -32.12
CA ASN A 100 -15.13 19.74 -32.53
C ASN A 100 -15.54 18.49 -31.75
N GLY A 101 -16.83 18.34 -31.50
CA GLY A 101 -17.32 17.18 -30.78
C GLY A 101 -17.20 15.87 -31.58
N PRO A 102 -17.36 14.74 -30.90
CA PRO A 102 -17.49 13.44 -31.55
C PRO A 102 -18.87 13.31 -32.21
N THR A 103 -19.02 12.35 -33.12
CA THR A 103 -20.33 12.05 -33.70
C THR A 103 -21.25 11.38 -32.68
N THR A 104 -22.56 11.26 -32.97
CA THR A 104 -23.49 10.44 -32.14
C THR A 104 -22.96 9.03 -31.86
N LEU A 105 -22.18 8.44 -32.78
CA LEU A 105 -21.60 7.12 -32.61
C LEU A 105 -20.42 7.07 -31.64
N GLY A 106 -19.83 8.21 -31.28
CA GLY A 106 -18.76 8.30 -30.27
C GLY A 106 -17.43 7.65 -30.68
N SER A 107 -17.26 7.18 -31.92
CA SER A 107 -16.01 6.53 -32.36
C SER A 107 -14.79 7.43 -32.26
N GLU A 108 -14.99 8.75 -32.29
CA GLU A 108 -13.92 9.74 -32.28
C GLU A 108 -13.54 10.24 -30.87
N VAL A 109 -14.17 9.77 -29.79
CA VAL A 109 -13.91 10.30 -28.43
C VAL A 109 -12.43 10.23 -28.04
N GLY A 110 -11.77 9.11 -28.37
CA GLY A 110 -10.34 8.94 -28.15
C GLY A 110 -9.48 9.95 -28.91
N GLU A 111 -9.89 10.31 -30.12
CA GLU A 111 -9.23 11.34 -30.93
C GLU A 111 -9.38 12.73 -30.32
N ARG A 112 -10.56 13.07 -29.80
CA ARG A 112 -10.79 14.37 -29.15
C ARG A 112 -9.97 14.52 -27.88
N ILE A 113 -9.90 13.47 -27.05
CA ILE A 113 -9.09 13.44 -25.84
C ILE A 113 -7.60 13.55 -26.18
N ALA A 114 -7.11 12.74 -27.12
CA ALA A 114 -5.71 12.76 -27.54
C ALA A 114 -5.31 14.14 -28.09
N GLN A 115 -6.15 14.77 -28.91
CA GLN A 115 -5.95 16.12 -29.42
C GLN A 115 -5.92 17.15 -28.29
N ALA A 116 -6.88 17.11 -27.37
CA ALA A 116 -6.98 18.05 -26.25
C ALA A 116 -5.79 17.94 -25.28
N VAL A 117 -5.35 16.71 -24.95
CA VAL A 117 -4.14 16.45 -24.15
C VAL A 117 -2.91 17.02 -24.84
N PHE A 118 -2.73 16.77 -26.14
CA PHE A 118 -1.62 17.32 -26.90
C PHE A 118 -1.60 18.85 -26.89
N LEU A 119 -2.74 19.49 -27.15
CA LEU A 119 -2.85 20.95 -27.16
C LEU A 119 -2.54 21.57 -25.78
N ALA A 120 -3.00 20.94 -24.69
CA ALA A 120 -2.67 21.35 -23.34
C ALA A 120 -1.17 21.24 -23.04
N LEU A 121 -0.52 20.13 -23.41
CA LEU A 121 0.93 19.96 -23.24
C LEU A 121 1.73 20.95 -24.09
N ARG A 122 1.30 21.19 -25.33
CA ARG A 122 1.88 22.20 -26.23
C ARG A 122 1.76 23.61 -25.64
N ALA A 123 0.61 23.95 -25.05
CA ALA A 123 0.42 25.21 -24.36
C ALA A 123 1.41 25.37 -23.20
N LEU A 124 1.54 24.38 -22.32
CA LEU A 124 2.53 24.42 -21.23
C LEU A 124 3.98 24.51 -21.76
N ALA A 125 4.29 23.77 -22.83
CA ALA A 125 5.57 23.83 -23.52
C ALA A 125 5.87 25.23 -24.09
N SER A 126 4.86 26.00 -24.50
CA SER A 126 5.03 27.41 -24.90
C SER A 126 5.11 28.41 -23.72
N GLY A 127 5.03 27.93 -22.49
CA GLY A 127 5.18 28.74 -21.28
C GLY A 127 3.88 29.21 -20.65
N LYS A 128 2.72 28.74 -21.14
CA LYS A 128 1.42 28.98 -20.50
C LYS A 128 1.41 28.38 -19.10
N GLN A 129 0.81 29.09 -18.15
CA GLN A 129 0.73 28.72 -16.74
C GLN A 129 -0.69 28.33 -16.32
N THR A 130 -1.70 28.79 -17.06
CA THR A 130 -3.11 28.49 -16.78
C THR A 130 -3.79 27.89 -17.99
N ILE A 131 -4.47 26.77 -17.80
CA ILE A 131 -5.30 26.10 -18.80
C ILE A 131 -6.76 26.26 -18.37
N GLN A 132 -7.55 26.93 -19.20
CA GLN A 132 -8.99 27.07 -19.07
C GLN A 132 -9.65 26.05 -19.99
N ILE A 133 -10.39 25.10 -19.44
CA ILE A 133 -11.13 24.10 -20.21
C ILE A 133 -12.61 24.45 -20.12
N SER A 134 -13.27 24.67 -21.25
CA SER A 134 -14.70 24.97 -21.30
C SER A 134 -15.39 24.01 -22.25
N ALA A 135 -16.41 23.32 -21.78
CA ALA A 135 -16.91 22.18 -22.52
C ALA A 135 -18.38 21.89 -22.27
N HIS A 136 -19.04 21.28 -23.25
CA HIS A 136 -20.44 20.91 -23.21
C HIS A 136 -20.65 19.44 -23.56
N SER A 137 -21.65 18.79 -22.98
CA SER A 137 -22.09 17.45 -23.38
C SER A 137 -20.96 16.41 -23.32
N ARG A 138 -20.74 15.65 -24.40
CA ARG A 138 -19.64 14.69 -24.49
C ARG A 138 -18.27 15.35 -24.39
N GLY A 139 -18.11 16.56 -24.94
CA GLY A 139 -16.88 17.35 -24.76
C GLY A 139 -16.58 17.64 -23.29
N ALA A 140 -17.60 17.79 -22.44
CA ALA A 140 -17.41 17.96 -21.00
C ALA A 140 -16.97 16.65 -20.32
N VAL A 141 -17.41 15.48 -20.81
CA VAL A 141 -16.91 14.18 -20.35
C VAL A 141 -15.48 13.93 -20.82
N GLU A 142 -15.17 14.26 -22.07
CA GLU A 142 -13.81 14.22 -22.61
C GLU A 142 -12.88 15.11 -21.78
N SER A 143 -13.35 16.30 -21.38
CA SER A 143 -12.60 17.23 -20.52
C SER A 143 -12.28 16.64 -19.14
N ILE A 144 -13.21 15.88 -18.54
CA ILE A 144 -12.95 15.15 -17.29
C ILE A 144 -11.74 14.23 -17.48
N LEU A 145 -11.73 13.44 -18.56
CA LEU A 145 -10.61 12.55 -18.83
C LEU A 145 -9.32 13.28 -19.23
N VAL A 146 -9.39 14.41 -19.94
CA VAL A 146 -8.21 15.25 -20.23
C VAL A 146 -7.53 15.66 -18.92
N MET A 147 -8.29 16.06 -17.90
CA MET A 147 -7.72 16.41 -16.58
C MET A 147 -7.05 15.20 -15.91
N HIS A 148 -7.67 14.01 -15.98
CA HIS A 148 -7.06 12.78 -15.47
C HIS A 148 -5.80 12.38 -16.25
N GLU A 149 -5.80 12.51 -17.57
CA GLU A 149 -4.63 12.22 -18.42
C GLU A 149 -3.47 13.17 -18.11
N LEU A 150 -3.72 14.48 -17.98
CA LEU A 150 -2.68 15.45 -17.61
C LEU A 150 -2.04 15.10 -16.25
N LYS A 151 -2.86 14.70 -15.26
CA LYS A 151 -2.35 14.25 -13.97
C LYS A 151 -1.56 12.94 -14.07
N ARG A 152 -2.04 11.97 -14.85
CA ARG A 152 -1.34 10.71 -15.10
C ARG A 152 0.02 10.96 -15.76
N ILE A 153 0.07 11.81 -16.79
CA ILE A 153 1.29 12.18 -17.51
C ILE A 153 2.29 12.86 -16.57
N GLN A 154 1.83 13.77 -15.72
CA GLN A 154 2.67 14.37 -14.68
C GLN A 154 3.29 13.30 -13.77
N THR A 155 2.50 12.36 -13.26
CA THR A 155 2.98 11.26 -12.40
C THR A 155 3.95 10.34 -13.15
N ALA A 156 3.67 10.02 -14.41
CA ALA A 156 4.53 9.16 -15.23
C ALA A 156 5.87 9.83 -15.57
N LEU A 157 5.88 11.13 -15.88
CA LEU A 157 7.12 11.89 -16.10
C LEU A 157 7.97 11.96 -14.83
N GLU A 158 7.35 11.93 -13.65
CA GLU A 158 8.03 11.93 -12.35
C GLU A 158 8.60 10.56 -11.97
N ASN A 159 7.80 9.51 -12.11
CA ASN A 159 8.15 8.15 -11.66
C ASN A 159 8.92 7.35 -12.71
N GLU A 160 8.78 7.69 -13.99
CA GLU A 160 9.34 6.95 -15.12
C GLU A 160 10.09 7.88 -16.11
N PRO A 161 11.07 8.67 -15.64
CA PRO A 161 11.76 9.69 -16.46
C PRO A 161 12.51 9.12 -17.67
N GLN A 162 12.80 7.81 -17.65
CA GLN A 162 13.42 7.07 -18.74
C GLN A 162 12.48 6.83 -19.93
N LYS A 163 11.15 6.81 -19.73
CA LYS A 163 10.20 6.62 -20.82
C LYS A 163 10.12 7.86 -21.70
N SER A 164 9.96 7.64 -23.00
CA SER A 164 9.66 8.70 -23.95
C SER A 164 8.28 9.33 -23.66
N LEU A 165 8.07 10.58 -24.09
CA LEU A 165 6.77 11.22 -23.97
C LEU A 165 5.73 10.44 -24.79
N PHE A 166 6.09 9.94 -25.97
CA PHE A 166 5.22 9.06 -26.75
C PHE A 166 4.81 7.79 -25.97
N GLU A 167 5.74 7.09 -25.33
CA GLU A 167 5.43 5.89 -24.52
C GLU A 167 4.52 6.22 -23.33
N ILE A 168 4.76 7.37 -22.67
CA ILE A 168 3.92 7.84 -21.56
C ILE A 168 2.50 8.15 -22.04
N LEU A 169 2.35 8.87 -23.16
CA LEU A 169 1.07 9.19 -23.77
C LEU A 169 0.32 7.92 -24.20
N ASN A 170 1.01 7.00 -24.88
CA ASN A 170 0.42 5.76 -25.41
C ASN A 170 -0.03 4.80 -24.29
N ALA A 171 0.50 4.93 -23.07
CA ALA A 171 0.09 4.17 -21.90
C ALA A 171 -1.20 4.69 -21.21
N SER A 172 -2.06 5.42 -21.93
CA SER A 172 -3.39 5.79 -21.45
C SER A 172 -4.21 4.54 -21.08
N PRO A 173 -4.89 4.50 -19.91
CA PRO A 173 -5.77 3.40 -19.54
C PRO A 173 -7.05 3.35 -20.39
N CYS A 174 -7.45 4.47 -21.02
CA CYS A 174 -8.53 4.47 -22.01
C CYS A 174 -8.02 3.94 -23.35
N SER A 175 -8.57 2.82 -23.80
CA SER A 175 -8.22 2.17 -25.07
C SER A 175 -8.47 3.06 -26.29
N TYR A 176 -9.57 3.82 -26.31
CA TYR A 176 -9.87 4.79 -27.37
C TYR A 176 -8.76 5.84 -27.48
N THR A 177 -8.32 6.39 -26.35
CA THR A 177 -7.30 7.43 -26.29
C THR A 177 -5.91 6.87 -26.64
N SER A 178 -5.54 5.70 -26.12
CA SER A 178 -4.28 5.02 -26.47
C SER A 178 -4.21 4.72 -27.98
N THR A 179 -5.28 4.18 -28.55
CA THR A 179 -5.39 3.91 -29.99
C THR A 179 -5.25 5.19 -30.82
N ALA A 180 -5.93 6.27 -30.41
CA ALA A 180 -5.83 7.56 -31.08
C ALA A 180 -4.42 8.16 -31.00
N ILE A 181 -3.73 8.01 -29.86
CA ILE A 181 -2.34 8.47 -29.70
C ILE A 181 -1.40 7.75 -30.65
N GLY A 182 -1.52 6.42 -30.75
CA GLY A 182 -0.73 5.63 -31.71
C GLY A 182 -1.01 5.97 -33.18
N LYS A 183 -2.22 6.47 -33.48
CA LYS A 183 -2.60 6.95 -34.83
C LYS A 183 -2.07 8.37 -35.11
N PHE A 184 -2.16 9.27 -34.14
CA PHE A 184 -1.87 10.70 -34.31
C PHE A 184 -0.40 11.04 -34.18
N PHE A 185 0.32 10.35 -33.30
CA PHE A 185 1.67 10.72 -32.93
C PHE A 185 2.65 9.59 -33.25
N LYS A 186 3.92 9.94 -33.38
CA LYS A 186 5.02 8.99 -33.54
C LYS A 186 6.08 9.26 -32.48
N LYS A 187 6.84 8.24 -32.13
CA LYS A 187 8.05 8.39 -31.31
C LYS A 187 9.01 9.35 -32.01
N THR A 188 9.65 10.23 -31.25
CA THR A 188 10.51 11.29 -31.80
C THR A 188 11.98 11.00 -31.57
N ASP A 189 12.86 11.37 -32.51
CA ASP A 189 14.30 11.19 -32.37
C ASP A 189 14.89 12.08 -31.24
N ALA A 190 14.19 13.17 -30.91
CA ALA A 190 14.53 14.09 -29.81
C ALA A 190 14.47 13.43 -28.41
N GLU A 191 13.89 12.24 -28.28
CA GLU A 191 13.73 11.52 -27.02
C GLU A 191 14.91 10.63 -26.64
N ALA A 192 15.87 10.40 -27.54
CA ALA A 192 16.94 9.40 -27.40
C ALA A 192 18.26 9.91 -26.75
N ASP A 193 18.42 11.22 -26.53
CA ASP A 193 19.65 11.84 -25.99
C ASP A 193 19.38 12.62 -24.68
N VAL A 194 20.45 12.96 -23.93
CA VAL A 194 20.43 13.68 -22.63
C VAL A 194 19.53 14.92 -22.67
N ARG A 195 19.55 15.66 -23.78
CA ARG A 195 18.71 16.84 -24.01
C ARG A 195 17.20 16.53 -23.95
N GLY A 196 16.78 15.36 -24.40
CA GLY A 196 15.39 14.92 -24.33
C GLY A 196 14.93 14.71 -22.88
N ALA A 197 15.81 14.20 -22.01
CA ALA A 197 15.52 14.05 -20.58
C ALA A 197 15.37 15.41 -19.87
N GLU A 198 16.24 16.37 -20.19
CA GLU A 198 16.14 17.74 -19.65
C GLU A 198 14.83 18.43 -20.06
N LEU A 199 14.43 18.31 -21.33
CA LEU A 199 13.18 18.90 -21.80
C LEU A 199 11.95 18.23 -21.17
N ARG A 200 11.97 16.92 -20.95
CA ARG A 200 10.90 16.23 -20.19
C ARG A 200 10.84 16.69 -18.73
N ALA A 201 11.99 16.93 -18.09
CA ALA A 201 12.04 17.48 -16.74
C ALA A 201 11.48 18.91 -16.67
N GLU A 202 11.75 19.75 -17.69
CA GLU A 202 11.15 21.08 -17.79
C GLU A 202 9.63 21.00 -18.06
N LEU A 203 9.16 20.07 -18.90
CA LEU A 203 7.72 19.83 -19.08
C LEU A 203 7.05 19.41 -17.77
N LEU A 204 7.66 18.49 -17.01
CA LEU A 204 7.19 18.07 -15.69
C LEU A 204 7.10 19.26 -14.73
N LYS A 205 8.13 20.12 -14.71
CA LYS A 205 8.12 21.33 -13.89
C LYS A 205 6.93 22.23 -14.25
N ARG A 206 6.70 22.49 -15.54
CA ARG A 206 5.58 23.32 -15.99
C ARG A 206 4.22 22.68 -15.72
N LEU A 207 4.10 21.35 -15.82
CA LEU A 207 2.90 20.62 -15.41
C LEU A 207 2.62 20.76 -13.91
N LYS A 208 3.65 20.65 -13.06
CA LYS A 208 3.50 20.83 -11.59
C LYS A 208 3.08 22.25 -11.20
N GLU A 209 3.51 23.25 -11.95
CA GLU A 209 3.18 24.67 -11.73
C GLU A 209 1.84 25.09 -12.37
N ALA A 210 1.30 24.27 -13.28
CA ALA A 210 0.11 24.62 -14.06
C ALA A 210 -1.14 24.73 -13.19
N LYS A 211 -1.98 25.73 -13.49
CA LYS A 211 -3.35 25.82 -12.97
C LYS A 211 -4.35 25.38 -14.03
N ILE A 212 -5.13 24.34 -13.75
CA ILE A 212 -6.17 23.82 -14.63
C ILE A 212 -7.54 24.20 -14.05
N ASN A 213 -8.35 24.92 -14.82
CA ASN A 213 -9.68 25.35 -14.41
C ASN A 213 -10.72 24.87 -15.42
N SER A 214 -11.87 24.35 -14.96
CA SER A 214 -12.85 23.71 -15.84
C SER A 214 -14.26 24.29 -15.69
N PHE A 215 -14.84 24.75 -16.80
CA PHE A 215 -16.26 25.13 -16.89
C PHE A 215 -17.01 24.07 -17.71
N LEU A 216 -17.76 23.21 -17.02
CA LEU A 216 -18.39 22.02 -17.60
C LEU A 216 -19.92 22.22 -17.67
N ILE A 217 -20.48 22.05 -18.86
CA ILE A 217 -21.92 22.17 -19.11
C ILE A 217 -22.47 20.78 -19.44
N ASP A 218 -23.26 20.24 -18.53
CA ASP A 218 -24.05 19.02 -18.67
C ASP A 218 -23.26 17.83 -19.25
N PRO A 219 -22.24 17.32 -18.54
CA PRO A 219 -21.35 16.25 -19.01
C PRO A 219 -22.12 14.95 -19.20
N VAL A 220 -22.38 14.58 -20.46
CA VAL A 220 -23.15 13.40 -20.84
C VAL A 220 -22.26 12.42 -21.62
N PRO A 221 -21.96 11.22 -21.07
CA PRO A 221 -21.08 10.24 -21.72
C PRO A 221 -21.79 9.50 -22.88
N GLY A 222 -23.10 9.70 -22.99
CA GLY A 222 -24.01 8.86 -23.74
C GLY A 222 -24.50 7.72 -22.86
N GLY A 223 -25.73 7.28 -23.08
CA GLY A 223 -26.26 6.09 -22.41
C GLY A 223 -26.26 4.89 -23.34
N GLY A 224 -26.40 3.73 -22.73
CA GLY A 224 -26.77 2.51 -23.44
C GLY A 224 -28.26 2.51 -23.80
N PHE A 225 -28.84 3.62 -24.30
CA PHE A 225 -30.16 3.52 -24.90
C PHE A 225 -30.01 2.66 -26.13
N LEU A 226 -30.71 1.54 -26.13
CA LEU A 226 -30.49 0.47 -27.09
C LEU A 226 -29.07 -0.16 -26.98
N LYS A 227 -28.34 -0.05 -25.86
CA LYS A 227 -26.99 -0.62 -25.61
C LYS A 227 -26.12 -0.80 -26.86
N ILE A 228 -26.15 0.21 -27.75
CA ILE A 228 -25.44 0.14 -29.02
C ILE A 228 -23.96 0.28 -28.65
N PRO A 229 -23.13 -0.76 -28.84
CA PRO A 229 -21.72 -0.70 -28.56
C PRO A 229 -21.10 0.46 -29.36
N GLY A 230 -20.38 1.32 -28.65
CA GLY A 230 -19.82 2.57 -29.20
C GLY A 230 -20.59 3.84 -28.82
N ILE A 231 -21.90 3.79 -28.59
CA ILE A 231 -22.68 5.00 -28.22
C ILE A 231 -22.57 5.32 -26.73
N ALA A 232 -22.52 4.28 -25.90
CA ALA A 232 -22.28 4.39 -24.47
C ALA A 232 -20.78 4.30 -24.21
N TRP A 233 -20.15 5.44 -23.96
CA TRP A 233 -18.79 5.48 -23.49
C TRP A 233 -18.77 5.18 -22.00
N LYS A 234 -17.95 4.19 -21.58
CA LYS A 234 -17.76 3.82 -20.17
C LYS A 234 -16.29 3.99 -19.79
N ASP A 235 -16.04 4.72 -18.71
CA ASP A 235 -14.73 4.87 -18.08
C ASP A 235 -14.97 5.21 -16.60
N GLU A 236 -14.39 4.45 -15.68
CA GLU A 236 -14.61 4.67 -14.24
C GLU A 236 -14.14 6.05 -13.77
N ARG A 237 -13.16 6.63 -14.49
CA ARG A 237 -12.59 7.95 -14.17
C ARG A 237 -13.58 9.08 -14.37
N PHE A 238 -14.70 8.87 -15.06
CA PHE A 238 -15.80 9.83 -15.09
C PHE A 238 -16.27 10.25 -13.71
N PHE A 239 -16.22 9.32 -12.76
CA PHE A 239 -16.76 9.50 -11.42
C PHE A 239 -15.68 9.85 -10.40
N GLU A 240 -14.40 9.73 -10.77
CA GLU A 240 -13.27 10.12 -9.93
C GLU A 240 -13.19 11.64 -9.77
N GLN A 241 -12.44 12.10 -8.78
CA GLN A 241 -12.24 13.53 -8.58
C GLN A 241 -11.27 14.09 -9.64
N PRO A 242 -11.69 15.02 -10.51
CA PRO A 242 -10.81 15.54 -11.54
C PRO A 242 -9.73 16.45 -10.96
N ALA A 243 -8.51 16.37 -11.49
CA ALA A 243 -7.38 17.18 -11.07
C ALA A 243 -7.48 18.62 -11.63
N CYS A 244 -8.28 19.45 -10.97
CA CYS A 244 -8.45 20.87 -11.29
C CYS A 244 -8.30 21.76 -10.06
N ASN A 245 -7.92 23.03 -10.28
CA ASN A 245 -7.76 24.05 -9.26
C ASN A 245 -9.07 24.81 -8.97
N SER A 246 -9.91 24.98 -9.99
CA SER A 246 -11.21 25.62 -9.88
C SER A 246 -12.16 25.04 -10.92
N TYR A 247 -13.44 24.94 -10.58
CA TYR A 247 -14.43 24.42 -11.49
C TYR A 247 -15.77 25.15 -11.38
N GLU A 248 -16.55 25.07 -12.44
CA GLU A 248 -17.98 25.29 -12.43
C GLU A 248 -18.66 24.17 -13.21
N LEU A 249 -19.69 23.56 -12.64
CA LEU A 249 -20.44 22.46 -13.24
C LEU A 249 -21.91 22.84 -13.33
N LEU A 250 -22.46 22.88 -14.55
CA LEU A 250 -23.86 23.18 -14.80
C LEU A 250 -24.61 21.92 -15.23
N LEU A 251 -25.80 21.69 -14.69
CA LEU A 251 -26.70 20.62 -15.13
C LEU A 251 -28.07 21.16 -15.52
N TYR A 252 -28.66 20.61 -16.57
CA TYR A 252 -30.01 21.01 -16.99
C TYR A 252 -31.11 20.30 -16.21
N ARG A 253 -32.08 21.07 -15.72
CA ARG A 253 -33.23 20.58 -14.95
C ARG A 253 -34.25 19.83 -15.81
N ASP A 254 -34.52 20.31 -17.03
CA ASP A 254 -35.71 19.94 -17.81
C ASP A 254 -35.41 18.97 -18.96
N GLU A 255 -34.17 18.46 -19.06
CA GLU A 255 -33.83 17.38 -20.00
C GLU A 255 -34.42 16.03 -19.55
N ARG A 256 -35.05 15.31 -20.48
CA ARG A 256 -35.75 14.04 -20.21
C ARG A 256 -35.42 12.95 -21.22
N THR A 257 -34.54 13.18 -22.17
CA THR A 257 -34.19 12.22 -23.21
C THR A 257 -33.37 11.07 -22.63
N ARG A 258 -33.69 9.83 -23.01
CA ARG A 258 -32.83 8.65 -22.79
C ARG A 258 -31.41 8.93 -23.31
N CYS A 259 -30.38 8.35 -22.69
CA CYS A 259 -28.96 8.65 -22.92
C CYS A 259 -28.41 9.97 -22.39
N PHE A 260 -29.26 10.89 -21.91
CA PHE A 260 -28.82 12.18 -21.39
C PHE A 260 -28.75 12.19 -19.87
N THR A 261 -28.34 11.09 -19.24
CA THR A 261 -28.00 11.05 -17.81
C THR A 261 -26.63 11.70 -17.63
N PRO A 262 -26.52 12.88 -17.00
CA PRO A 262 -25.24 13.56 -16.87
C PRO A 262 -24.41 12.97 -15.72
N ILE A 263 -23.10 13.18 -15.76
CA ILE A 263 -22.14 12.77 -14.74
C ILE A 263 -21.92 13.90 -13.74
N VAL A 264 -21.85 13.57 -12.45
CA VAL A 264 -21.29 14.45 -11.43
C VAL A 264 -20.09 13.75 -10.81
N PRO A 265 -18.86 14.19 -11.15
CA PRO A 265 -17.64 13.61 -10.59
C PRO A 265 -17.53 13.80 -9.08
N ASN A 266 -16.74 12.95 -8.43
CA ASN A 266 -16.38 13.16 -7.03
C ASN A 266 -15.73 14.54 -6.80
N GLY A 267 -16.01 15.15 -5.66
CA GLY A 267 -15.48 16.49 -5.32
C GLY A 267 -16.13 17.67 -6.05
N MET A 268 -17.01 17.44 -7.03
CA MET A 268 -17.75 18.50 -7.73
C MET A 268 -19.17 18.66 -7.19
N GLN A 269 -19.68 19.90 -7.22
CA GLN A 269 -21.07 20.25 -6.91
C GLN A 269 -21.71 20.98 -8.08
N PRO A 270 -22.82 20.48 -8.64
CA PRO A 270 -23.45 21.12 -9.78
C PRO A 270 -24.36 22.29 -9.39
N LEU A 271 -24.40 23.32 -10.23
CA LEU A 271 -25.48 24.31 -10.26
C LEU A 271 -26.53 23.87 -11.29
N ILE A 272 -27.78 23.78 -10.84
CA ILE A 272 -28.88 23.42 -11.72
C ILE A 272 -29.33 24.66 -12.50
N ILE A 273 -29.58 24.51 -13.80
CA ILE A 273 -30.15 25.55 -14.66
C ILE A 273 -31.39 25.02 -15.42
N PRO A 274 -32.40 25.86 -15.71
CA PRO A 274 -33.58 25.48 -16.47
C PRO A 274 -33.24 25.13 -17.92
N GLY A 275 -34.12 24.38 -18.56
CA GLY A 275 -34.02 24.01 -19.97
C GLY A 275 -33.55 22.58 -20.20
N HIS A 276 -33.37 22.24 -21.47
CA HIS A 276 -32.90 20.92 -21.92
C HIS A 276 -31.43 20.99 -22.32
N HIS A 277 -30.87 19.86 -22.77
CA HIS A 277 -29.45 19.69 -23.01
C HIS A 277 -28.81 20.74 -23.95
N GLY A 278 -29.55 21.30 -24.90
CA GLY A 278 -29.07 22.30 -25.85
C GLY A 278 -29.35 23.75 -25.44
N SER A 279 -30.05 24.01 -24.34
CA SER A 279 -30.57 25.35 -24.03
C SER A 279 -29.46 26.39 -23.81
N ALA A 280 -28.41 26.10 -23.04
CA ALA A 280 -27.31 27.05 -22.85
C ALA A 280 -26.32 27.08 -24.03
N SER A 281 -26.38 26.10 -24.95
CA SER A 281 -25.60 26.13 -26.20
C SER A 281 -26.24 27.00 -27.28
N GLY A 282 -27.48 27.46 -27.06
CA GLY A 282 -28.19 28.38 -27.96
C GLY A 282 -29.49 27.82 -28.56
N ASN A 283 -29.89 26.59 -28.21
CA ASN A 283 -31.13 26.01 -28.74
C ASN A 283 -32.35 26.58 -28.01
N ARG A 284 -33.13 27.41 -28.71
CA ARG A 284 -34.37 28.00 -28.18
C ARG A 284 -35.62 27.12 -28.33
N TYR A 285 -35.54 26.05 -29.12
CA TYR A 285 -36.63 25.12 -29.40
C TYR A 285 -36.54 23.88 -28.52
N ASN A 286 -37.59 23.06 -28.44
CA ASN A 286 -37.47 21.76 -27.80
C ASN A 286 -36.61 20.78 -28.64
N GLN A 287 -36.37 19.57 -28.13
CA GLN A 287 -35.56 18.53 -28.77
C GLN A 287 -36.12 18.03 -30.13
N GLN A 288 -37.31 18.50 -30.54
CA GLN A 288 -37.97 18.20 -31.81
C GLN A 288 -38.15 19.45 -32.68
N LEU A 289 -37.41 20.53 -32.38
CA LEU A 289 -37.44 21.82 -33.10
C LEU A 289 -38.80 22.53 -33.06
N MET A 290 -39.64 22.21 -32.07
CA MET A 290 -40.92 22.87 -31.82
C MET A 290 -40.74 24.09 -30.91
N GLU A 291 -41.54 25.13 -31.19
CA GLU A 291 -41.60 26.35 -30.40
C GLU A 291 -42.35 26.14 -29.09
N VAL A 292 -42.05 27.00 -28.12
CA VAL A 292 -42.82 27.12 -26.89
C VAL A 292 -44.25 27.59 -27.24
N PRO A 293 -45.30 26.91 -26.76
CA PRO A 293 -46.69 27.24 -27.09
C PRO A 293 -47.06 28.70 -26.82
N ASN A 294 -47.92 29.27 -27.67
CA ASN A 294 -48.46 30.63 -27.49
C ASN A 294 -49.30 30.80 -26.20
N THR A 295 -49.65 29.70 -25.51
CA THR A 295 -50.40 29.73 -24.25
C THR A 295 -49.53 30.11 -23.05
N ILE A 296 -48.20 30.06 -23.17
CA ILE A 296 -47.26 30.48 -22.13
C ILE A 296 -46.97 31.98 -22.32
N GLU A 297 -47.06 32.78 -21.26
CA GLU A 297 -46.92 34.25 -21.34
C GLU A 297 -45.47 34.67 -21.65
N HIS A 298 -44.51 34.14 -20.88
CA HIS A 298 -43.08 34.44 -21.01
C HIS A 298 -42.36 33.26 -21.67
N ARG A 299 -41.88 33.45 -22.90
CA ARG A 299 -41.46 32.38 -23.82
C ARG A 299 -40.01 32.46 -24.30
N ASP A 300 -39.22 33.38 -23.74
CA ASP A 300 -37.83 33.58 -24.15
C ASP A 300 -36.90 32.59 -23.45
N THR A 301 -36.65 31.49 -24.14
CA THR A 301 -35.75 30.42 -23.69
C THR A 301 -34.27 30.74 -23.97
N THR A 302 -33.96 31.85 -24.65
CA THR A 302 -32.58 32.24 -24.93
C THR A 302 -31.90 32.91 -23.73
N THR A 303 -32.68 33.28 -22.71
CA THR A 303 -32.18 33.90 -21.46
C THR A 303 -31.16 33.05 -20.71
N VAL A 304 -31.22 31.71 -20.81
CA VAL A 304 -30.22 30.81 -20.21
C VAL A 304 -28.87 30.90 -20.95
N GLN A 305 -28.87 31.13 -22.27
CA GLN A 305 -27.64 31.34 -23.04
C GLN A 305 -26.90 32.59 -22.56
N ASP A 306 -27.64 33.68 -22.34
CA ASP A 306 -27.07 34.95 -21.86
C ASP A 306 -26.43 34.80 -20.48
N LEU A 307 -27.14 34.12 -19.58
CA LEU A 307 -26.65 33.82 -18.25
C LEU A 307 -25.34 33.02 -18.29
N VAL A 308 -25.31 31.93 -19.06
CA VAL A 308 -24.13 31.05 -19.14
C VAL A 308 -22.94 31.76 -19.79
N LEU A 309 -23.18 32.60 -20.80
CA LEU A 309 -22.13 33.41 -21.42
C LEU A 309 -21.49 34.38 -20.42
N CYS A 310 -22.30 35.12 -19.65
CA CYS A 310 -21.82 36.00 -18.60
C CYS A 310 -21.04 35.24 -17.51
N LYS A 311 -21.55 34.07 -17.10
CA LYS A 311 -20.90 33.22 -16.09
C LYS A 311 -19.56 32.67 -16.58
N LEU A 312 -19.47 32.23 -17.82
CA LEU A 312 -18.22 31.76 -18.42
C LEU A 312 -17.13 32.84 -18.42
N PHE A 313 -17.46 34.06 -18.85
CA PHE A 313 -16.49 35.17 -18.83
C PHE A 313 -16.20 35.67 -17.41
N HIS A 314 -17.15 35.55 -16.48
CA HIS A 314 -16.88 35.78 -15.06
C HIS A 314 -15.87 34.78 -14.51
N PHE A 315 -16.06 33.49 -14.80
CA PHE A 315 -15.16 32.41 -14.40
C PHE A 315 -13.74 32.60 -14.96
N PHE A 316 -13.63 32.95 -16.25
CA PHE A 316 -12.33 33.31 -16.84
C PHE A 316 -11.69 34.49 -16.14
N HIS A 317 -12.44 35.56 -15.87
CA HIS A 317 -11.92 36.72 -15.18
C HIS A 317 -11.43 36.39 -13.77
N GLN A 318 -12.16 35.59 -13.01
CA GLN A 318 -11.78 35.22 -11.64
C GLN A 318 -10.52 34.36 -11.58
N SER A 319 -10.36 33.46 -12.54
CA SER A 319 -9.24 32.53 -12.57
C SER A 319 -7.98 33.08 -13.24
N THR A 320 -8.10 34.13 -14.08
CA THR A 320 -6.96 34.69 -14.84
C THR A 320 -6.69 36.18 -14.58
N GLY A 321 -7.71 36.96 -14.21
CA GLY A 321 -7.62 38.40 -14.02
C GLY A 321 -7.56 39.24 -15.31
N ILE A 322 -7.66 38.64 -16.51
CA ILE A 322 -7.36 39.34 -17.77
C ILE A 322 -8.50 40.21 -18.32
N PHE A 323 -9.76 39.83 -18.08
CA PHE A 323 -10.91 40.58 -18.59
C PHE A 323 -11.33 41.70 -17.63
N LYS A 324 -10.44 42.67 -17.37
CA LYS A 324 -10.76 43.85 -16.54
C LYS A 324 -11.72 44.80 -17.28
N PRO A 325 -12.59 45.56 -16.59
CA PRO A 325 -13.49 46.52 -17.24
C PRO A 325 -12.71 47.53 -18.08
N ALA A 326 -12.94 47.59 -19.41
CA ALA A 326 -12.06 48.34 -20.32
C ALA A 326 -12.72 48.95 -21.58
N GLY A 327 -14.03 49.21 -21.61
CA GLY A 327 -14.65 49.82 -22.79
C GLY A 327 -14.56 48.93 -24.04
N TYR A 328 -14.76 47.63 -23.87
CA TYR A 328 -14.77 46.66 -24.95
C TYR A 328 -15.92 46.92 -25.93
N HIS A 329 -15.62 46.68 -27.21
CA HIS A 329 -16.55 46.79 -28.32
C HIS A 329 -16.37 45.59 -29.25
N LEU A 330 -16.85 44.42 -28.80
CA LEU A 330 -16.94 43.23 -29.63
C LEU A 330 -18.00 43.43 -30.72
N ASN A 331 -17.65 43.00 -31.93
CA ASN A 331 -18.53 42.96 -33.09
C ASN A 331 -18.10 41.76 -33.94
N LEU A 332 -18.58 40.58 -33.56
CA LEU A 332 -18.23 39.31 -34.19
C LEU A 332 -19.31 38.85 -35.18
N ALA A 333 -20.24 39.74 -35.55
CA ALA A 333 -21.45 39.41 -36.32
C ALA A 333 -22.40 38.45 -35.58
N HIS A 334 -22.39 38.52 -34.24
CA HIS A 334 -23.32 37.82 -33.36
C HIS A 334 -24.10 38.84 -32.54
N ASP A 335 -24.80 39.78 -33.18
CA ASP A 335 -25.40 40.99 -32.56
C ASP A 335 -26.01 40.76 -31.17
N ALA A 336 -26.79 39.69 -31.00
CA ALA A 336 -27.41 39.36 -29.72
C ALA A 336 -26.40 38.96 -28.62
N LEU A 337 -25.39 38.15 -28.94
CA LEU A 337 -24.35 37.72 -27.99
C LEU A 337 -23.28 38.80 -27.79
N ASP A 338 -22.96 39.57 -28.84
CA ASP A 338 -22.08 40.74 -28.79
C ASP A 338 -22.62 41.77 -27.79
N ASN A 339 -23.92 42.06 -27.83
CA ASN A 339 -24.56 42.98 -26.90
C ASN A 339 -24.49 42.50 -25.44
N VAL A 340 -24.82 41.23 -25.18
CA VAL A 340 -24.77 40.63 -23.84
C VAL A 340 -23.35 40.69 -23.28
N LEU A 341 -22.37 40.25 -24.05
CA LEU A 341 -21.00 40.18 -23.58
C LEU A 341 -20.37 41.58 -23.44
N ASN A 342 -20.65 42.52 -24.35
CA ASN A 342 -20.18 43.90 -24.22
C ASN A 342 -20.75 44.56 -22.95
N GLN A 343 -22.03 44.35 -22.63
CA GLN A 343 -22.62 44.84 -21.38
C GLN A 343 -21.87 44.28 -20.16
N PHE A 344 -21.62 42.97 -20.14
CA PHE A 344 -20.92 42.32 -19.04
C PHE A 344 -19.45 42.75 -18.91
N LEU A 345 -18.71 42.79 -20.01
CA LEU A 345 -17.28 43.10 -19.99
C LEU A 345 -17.02 44.57 -19.60
N ASN A 346 -17.94 45.48 -19.95
CA ASN A 346 -17.86 46.90 -19.60
C ASN A 346 -18.33 47.21 -18.18
N ALA A 347 -19.09 46.32 -17.54
CA ALA A 347 -19.47 46.45 -16.15
C ALA A 347 -18.24 46.36 -15.22
N THR A 348 -18.21 47.20 -14.19
CA THR A 348 -17.23 47.10 -13.10
C THR A 348 -17.34 45.76 -12.36
N GLU A 349 -16.34 45.42 -11.55
CA GLU A 349 -16.37 44.16 -10.79
C GLU A 349 -17.62 44.03 -9.90
N SER A 350 -18.11 45.14 -9.32
CA SER A 350 -19.36 45.13 -8.53
C SER A 350 -20.60 45.02 -9.41
N GLU A 351 -20.64 45.72 -10.54
CA GLU A 351 -21.79 45.72 -11.46
C GLU A 351 -21.96 44.39 -12.20
N ARG A 352 -20.87 43.63 -12.44
CA ARG A 352 -20.95 42.29 -13.07
C ARG A 352 -21.89 41.35 -12.33
N TYR A 353 -21.92 41.41 -11.00
CA TYR A 353 -22.86 40.63 -10.20
C TYR A 353 -24.31 41.04 -10.43
N GLN A 354 -24.57 42.34 -10.65
CA GLN A 354 -25.90 42.84 -10.99
C GLN A 354 -26.31 42.42 -12.39
N VAL A 355 -25.38 42.42 -13.36
CA VAL A 355 -25.63 41.91 -14.72
C VAL A 355 -26.00 40.42 -14.68
N ILE A 356 -25.24 39.60 -13.94
CA ILE A 356 -25.56 38.18 -13.77
C ILE A 356 -26.92 38.00 -13.07
N LEU A 357 -27.22 38.78 -12.03
CA LEU A 357 -28.53 38.75 -11.36
C LEU A 357 -29.68 39.12 -12.32
N GLN A 358 -29.50 40.12 -13.18
CA GLN A 358 -30.51 40.49 -14.19
C GLN A 358 -30.81 39.33 -15.14
N HIS A 359 -29.78 38.59 -15.58
CA HIS A 359 -29.99 37.40 -16.40
C HIS A 359 -30.68 36.28 -15.63
N TYR A 360 -30.36 36.08 -14.34
CA TYR A 360 -31.09 35.13 -13.50
C TYR A 360 -32.58 35.47 -13.36
N LEU A 361 -32.92 36.74 -13.13
CA LEU A 361 -34.30 37.21 -13.08
C LEU A 361 -35.01 37.02 -14.43
N ALA A 362 -34.30 37.21 -15.54
CA ALA A 362 -34.84 36.93 -16.88
C ALA A 362 -35.11 35.43 -17.09
N VAL A 363 -34.23 34.55 -16.60
CA VAL A 363 -34.42 33.09 -16.64
C VAL A 363 -35.61 32.68 -15.77
N GLU A 364 -35.69 33.17 -14.53
CA GLU A 364 -36.80 32.91 -13.60
C GLU A 364 -38.15 33.32 -14.22
N LYS A 365 -38.20 34.52 -14.82
CA LYS A 365 -39.41 35.02 -15.50
C LYS A 365 -39.89 34.09 -16.63
N ASN A 366 -38.98 33.36 -17.28
CA ASN A 366 -39.29 32.45 -18.38
C ASN A 366 -39.32 30.96 -17.94
N ASP A 367 -39.36 30.65 -16.63
CA ASP A 367 -39.23 29.29 -16.11
C ASP A 367 -40.29 28.33 -16.68
N GLU A 368 -41.52 28.81 -16.90
CA GLU A 368 -42.60 28.00 -17.49
C GLU A 368 -42.26 27.51 -18.91
N ALA A 369 -41.61 28.35 -19.72
CA ALA A 369 -41.16 27.99 -21.06
C ALA A 369 -40.08 26.91 -21.04
N PHE A 370 -39.18 26.95 -20.05
CA PHE A 370 -38.18 25.90 -19.88
C PHE A 370 -38.81 24.58 -19.40
N ARG A 371 -39.76 24.62 -18.46
CA ARG A 371 -40.48 23.43 -18.00
C ARG A 371 -41.27 22.74 -19.13
N TYR A 372 -41.72 23.49 -20.12
CA TYR A 372 -42.36 22.91 -21.31
C TYR A 372 -41.44 21.88 -22.01
N PHE A 373 -40.12 22.10 -22.02
CA PHE A 373 -39.17 21.18 -22.63
C PHE A 373 -39.10 19.81 -21.93
N ALA A 374 -39.51 19.70 -20.67
CA ALA A 374 -39.60 18.41 -19.97
C ALA A 374 -40.72 17.49 -20.52
N ASN A 375 -41.57 17.98 -21.42
CA ASN A 375 -42.54 17.17 -22.16
C ASN A 375 -41.99 16.65 -23.49
N GLY A 376 -40.81 17.11 -23.91
CA GLY A 376 -40.14 16.68 -25.14
C GLY A 376 -39.05 15.63 -24.89
N SER A 377 -38.61 15.02 -25.97
CA SER A 377 -37.39 14.22 -26.05
C SER A 377 -36.95 14.10 -27.51
N TYR A 378 -35.68 13.79 -27.76
CA TYR A 378 -35.23 13.47 -29.11
C TYR A 378 -36.00 12.25 -29.65
N ALA A 379 -36.58 12.38 -30.84
CA ALA A 379 -37.61 11.47 -31.37
C ALA A 379 -37.22 9.98 -31.34
N TYR A 380 -35.96 9.66 -31.64
CA TYR A 380 -35.47 8.29 -31.69
C TYR A 380 -35.02 7.73 -30.34
N LEU A 381 -34.76 8.60 -29.36
CA LEU A 381 -34.29 8.20 -28.04
C LEU A 381 -35.45 8.08 -27.05
N GLY A 382 -36.51 8.88 -27.20
CA GLY A 382 -37.63 8.91 -26.27
C GLY A 382 -37.22 9.43 -24.89
N ALA A 383 -38.16 9.39 -23.95
CA ALA A 383 -37.98 9.97 -22.62
C ALA A 383 -37.63 8.94 -21.53
N GLN A 384 -36.90 9.37 -20.51
CA GLN A 384 -36.58 8.65 -19.29
C GLN A 384 -36.51 9.63 -18.12
N TYR A 385 -37.19 9.27 -17.03
CA TYR A 385 -37.30 10.08 -15.83
C TYR A 385 -37.75 9.23 -14.65
N THR A 386 -37.59 9.78 -13.46
CA THR A 386 -38.05 9.17 -12.20
C THR A 386 -39.58 9.08 -12.16
N LYS A 387 -40.17 8.34 -11.21
CA LYS A 387 -41.64 8.31 -11.05
C LYS A 387 -42.21 9.72 -10.82
N GLU A 388 -41.42 10.59 -10.19
CA GLU A 388 -41.72 11.99 -9.90
C GLU A 388 -41.44 12.93 -11.10
N ARG A 389 -41.11 12.38 -12.27
CA ARG A 389 -40.75 13.09 -13.52
C ARG A 389 -39.49 13.96 -13.41
N GLU A 390 -38.55 13.56 -12.57
CA GLU A 390 -37.24 14.20 -12.45
C GLU A 390 -36.24 13.59 -13.44
N ARG A 391 -35.19 14.34 -13.76
CA ARG A 391 -34.05 13.85 -14.54
C ARG A 391 -33.20 12.92 -13.68
N PHE A 392 -32.70 11.84 -14.25
CA PHE A 392 -31.68 11.02 -13.61
C PHE A 392 -30.29 11.66 -13.73
N VAL A 393 -29.42 11.38 -12.78
CA VAL A 393 -28.02 11.85 -12.74
C VAL A 393 -27.10 10.73 -12.27
N HIS A 394 -25.94 10.58 -12.89
CA HIS A 394 -24.86 9.73 -12.37
C HIS A 394 -24.07 10.46 -11.30
N TYR A 395 -24.52 10.35 -10.06
CA TYR A 395 -23.90 11.05 -8.93
C TYR A 395 -22.77 10.20 -8.33
N ARG A 396 -21.52 10.62 -8.54
CA ARG A 396 -20.31 10.06 -7.90
C ARG A 396 -20.05 8.58 -8.18
N GLY A 397 -20.75 8.02 -9.17
CA GLY A 397 -20.66 6.63 -9.56
C GLY A 397 -21.63 6.31 -10.68
N ASN A 398 -21.48 5.12 -11.25
CA ASN A 398 -22.26 4.61 -12.36
C ASN A 398 -23.68 4.14 -11.95
N ARG A 399 -24.40 4.97 -11.20
CA ARG A 399 -25.76 4.68 -10.72
C ARG A 399 -26.71 5.79 -11.10
N HIS A 400 -27.96 5.47 -11.35
CA HIS A 400 -28.98 6.48 -11.59
C HIS A 400 -29.45 7.03 -10.24
N ASP A 401 -29.16 8.30 -9.98
CA ASP A 401 -29.69 9.05 -8.85
C ASP A 401 -30.74 10.06 -9.34
N LYS A 402 -31.57 10.55 -8.44
CA LYS A 402 -32.57 11.58 -8.75
C LYS A 402 -31.93 12.96 -8.67
N MET A 403 -32.27 13.89 -9.56
CA MET A 403 -31.73 15.26 -9.55
C MET A 403 -31.86 15.94 -8.16
N VAL A 404 -32.97 15.70 -7.45
CA VAL A 404 -33.21 16.21 -6.09
C VAL A 404 -32.19 15.75 -5.05
N ASN A 405 -31.56 14.59 -5.26
CA ASN A 405 -30.54 14.06 -4.36
C ASN A 405 -29.16 14.69 -4.63
N VAL A 406 -29.02 15.45 -5.72
CA VAL A 406 -27.75 16.02 -6.17
C VAL A 406 -27.65 17.52 -5.86
N ALA A 407 -28.77 18.25 -5.84
CA ALA A 407 -28.79 19.70 -5.57
C ALA A 407 -29.96 20.11 -4.64
N PRO A 408 -29.90 21.31 -4.01
CA PRO A 408 -31.02 21.85 -3.23
C PRO A 408 -32.33 21.95 -4.04
N GLN A 409 -33.46 21.64 -3.39
CA GLN A 409 -34.76 21.87 -3.99
C GLN A 409 -35.08 23.35 -4.05
N MET A 410 -35.43 23.84 -5.23
CA MET A 410 -35.84 25.23 -5.43
C MET A 410 -37.35 25.37 -5.45
N HIS A 411 -37.89 26.27 -4.63
CA HIS A 411 -39.32 26.44 -4.42
C HIS A 411 -39.93 27.69 -5.09
N GLY A 412 -39.34 28.10 -6.20
CA GLY A 412 -39.99 28.96 -7.19
C GLY A 412 -39.57 30.43 -7.18
N SER A 413 -38.88 30.91 -6.14
CA SER A 413 -38.37 32.30 -6.11
C SER A 413 -36.97 32.43 -6.69
N PHE A 414 -36.26 31.31 -6.88
CA PHE A 414 -34.88 31.30 -7.32
C PHE A 414 -34.62 30.12 -8.27
N VAL A 415 -33.67 30.33 -9.17
CA VAL A 415 -33.28 29.35 -10.19
C VAL A 415 -32.35 28.31 -9.59
N ASN A 416 -31.35 28.77 -8.83
CA ASN A 416 -30.34 27.95 -8.16
C ASN A 416 -29.72 28.74 -6.97
N PRO A 417 -28.81 28.14 -6.17
CA PRO A 417 -28.31 28.81 -4.98
C PRO A 417 -27.55 30.10 -5.27
N GLU A 418 -26.89 30.20 -6.42
CA GLU A 418 -26.22 31.43 -6.84
C GLU A 418 -27.22 32.56 -7.09
N HIS A 419 -28.37 32.29 -7.71
CA HIS A 419 -29.43 33.30 -7.89
C HIS A 419 -29.87 33.87 -6.53
N ALA A 420 -30.19 33.00 -5.56
CA ALA A 420 -30.57 33.42 -4.21
C ALA A 420 -29.50 34.31 -3.57
N MET A 421 -28.25 33.88 -3.69
CA MET A 421 -27.09 34.58 -3.14
C MET A 421 -26.85 35.96 -3.76
N LEU A 422 -26.94 36.07 -5.09
CA LEU A 422 -26.81 37.34 -5.80
C LEU A 422 -27.93 38.30 -5.43
N TYR A 423 -29.16 37.80 -5.32
CA TYR A 423 -30.32 38.60 -4.93
C TYR A 423 -30.17 39.13 -3.49
N LEU A 424 -29.78 38.27 -2.55
CA LEU A 424 -29.62 38.62 -1.14
C LEU A 424 -28.45 39.57 -0.89
N ARG A 425 -27.44 39.61 -1.77
CA ARG A 425 -26.26 40.47 -1.62
C ARG A 425 -26.58 41.96 -1.52
N ASP A 426 -27.66 42.41 -2.14
CA ASP A 426 -28.09 43.82 -2.06
C ASP A 426 -28.68 44.20 -0.69
N PHE A 427 -29.00 43.21 0.13
CA PHE A 427 -29.63 43.38 1.44
C PHE A 427 -28.74 42.92 2.61
N ILE A 428 -27.93 41.88 2.37
CA ILE A 428 -27.04 41.25 3.33
C ILE A 428 -25.63 41.33 2.74
N GLN A 429 -24.65 41.82 3.50
CA GLN A 429 -23.25 41.77 3.09
C GLN A 429 -22.75 40.32 3.11
N LEU A 430 -23.10 39.58 2.05
CA LEU A 430 -22.57 38.25 1.80
C LEU A 430 -21.17 38.43 1.22
N ASP A 431 -20.21 37.69 1.76
CA ASP A 431 -18.89 37.58 1.14
C ASP A 431 -19.02 37.12 -0.31
N ARG A 432 -18.02 37.44 -1.14
CA ARG A 432 -18.05 37.13 -2.58
C ARG A 432 -18.37 35.64 -2.79
N LEU A 433 -19.45 35.37 -3.53
CA LEU A 433 -20.06 34.05 -3.81
C LEU A 433 -19.06 32.93 -4.15
N VAL A 434 -17.96 33.29 -4.81
CA VAL A 434 -16.95 32.35 -5.33
C VAL A 434 -15.90 31.97 -4.27
N VAL A 435 -15.83 32.71 -3.17
CA VAL A 435 -14.80 32.56 -2.13
C VAL A 435 -15.41 32.24 -0.76
N ALA A 436 -16.69 32.55 -0.58
CA ALA A 436 -17.38 32.35 0.69
C ALA A 436 -17.69 30.86 0.90
N THR A 437 -17.15 30.29 1.96
CA THR A 437 -17.53 28.96 2.40
C THR A 437 -18.97 28.97 2.93
N PRO A 438 -19.70 27.84 2.86
CA PRO A 438 -21.08 27.78 3.35
C PRO A 438 -21.25 28.28 4.80
N ASP A 439 -20.26 28.06 5.68
CA ASP A 439 -20.26 28.62 7.05
C ASP A 439 -20.13 30.15 7.11
N THR A 440 -19.37 30.74 6.18
CA THR A 440 -19.28 32.20 6.05
C THR A 440 -20.62 32.80 5.64
N LEU A 441 -21.33 32.11 4.74
CA LEU A 441 -22.67 32.53 4.29
C LEU A 441 -23.69 32.52 5.42
N VAL A 442 -23.74 31.45 6.21
CA VAL A 442 -24.66 31.40 7.35
C VAL A 442 -24.28 32.38 8.45
N LYS A 443 -23.00 32.61 8.74
CA LYS A 443 -22.61 33.67 9.68
C LYS A 443 -23.09 35.04 9.21
N ALA A 444 -22.95 35.36 7.92
CA ALA A 444 -23.45 36.62 7.35
C ALA A 444 -24.98 36.72 7.51
N ILE A 445 -25.70 35.63 7.27
CA ILE A 445 -27.16 35.52 7.48
C ILE A 445 -27.54 35.71 8.94
N THR A 446 -26.90 34.99 9.86
CA THR A 446 -27.14 35.05 11.30
C THR A 446 -26.91 36.47 11.82
N ASN A 447 -25.80 37.10 11.42
CA ASN A 447 -25.49 38.48 11.78
C ASN A 447 -26.56 39.45 11.24
N ALA A 448 -27.03 39.24 10.01
CA ALA A 448 -28.09 40.04 9.43
C ALA A 448 -29.42 39.86 10.17
N MET A 449 -29.76 38.62 10.56
CA MET A 449 -30.93 38.32 11.40
C MET A 449 -30.84 39.00 12.76
N GLN A 450 -29.69 38.91 13.45
CA GLN A 450 -29.46 39.59 14.73
C GLN A 450 -29.62 41.11 14.59
N ALA A 451 -29.09 41.70 13.51
CA ALA A 451 -29.24 43.13 13.23
C ALA A 451 -30.71 43.51 12.98
N ILE A 452 -31.46 42.74 12.18
CA ILE A 452 -32.91 42.95 11.97
C ILE A 452 -33.65 42.88 13.30
N ILE A 453 -33.38 41.86 14.13
CA ILE A 453 -34.04 41.67 15.42
C ILE A 453 -33.76 42.86 16.34
N ALA A 454 -32.50 43.34 16.40
CA ALA A 454 -32.15 44.52 17.19
C ALA A 454 -32.89 45.77 16.71
N GLU A 455 -33.05 45.97 15.39
CA GLU A 455 -33.85 47.07 14.85
C GLU A 455 -35.35 46.93 15.16
N MET A 456 -35.88 45.70 15.12
CA MET A 456 -37.27 45.39 15.46
C MET A 456 -37.58 45.68 16.94
N VAL A 457 -36.66 45.37 17.85
CA VAL A 457 -36.76 45.69 19.28
C VAL A 457 -36.63 47.21 19.51
N ALA A 458 -35.65 47.85 18.87
CA ALA A 458 -35.41 49.28 19.01
C ALA A 458 -36.53 50.16 18.40
N ASN A 459 -37.44 49.55 17.63
CA ASN A 459 -38.55 50.21 16.93
C ASN A 459 -38.11 51.49 16.19
N LYS A 460 -37.04 51.36 15.39
CA LYS A 460 -36.43 52.50 14.68
C LYS A 460 -37.44 53.17 13.75
N LYS A 461 -37.51 54.52 13.80
CA LYS A 461 -38.36 55.33 12.91
C LYS A 461 -38.00 55.20 11.43
N GLU A 462 -36.72 55.02 11.13
CA GLU A 462 -36.23 54.77 9.77
C GLU A 462 -35.64 53.35 9.69
N PRO A 463 -36.43 52.36 9.24
CA PRO A 463 -35.96 50.99 9.14
C PRO A 463 -34.92 50.84 8.02
N SER A 464 -33.93 49.97 8.24
CA SER A 464 -32.96 49.59 7.20
C SER A 464 -33.64 48.97 5.97
N LYS A 465 -32.92 48.91 4.84
CA LYS A 465 -33.41 48.26 3.61
C LYS A 465 -33.84 46.82 3.86
N LEU A 466 -33.06 46.11 4.69
CA LEU A 466 -33.31 44.73 5.05
C LEU A 466 -34.55 44.58 5.95
N LEU A 467 -34.75 45.46 6.94
CA LEU A 467 -35.98 45.45 7.75
C LEU A 467 -37.22 45.78 6.89
N LYS A 468 -37.11 46.70 5.93
CA LYS A 468 -38.19 46.99 4.97
C LYS A 468 -38.55 45.77 4.11
N LEU A 469 -37.55 45.02 3.65
CA LEU A 469 -37.74 43.77 2.90
C LEU A 469 -38.53 42.74 3.72
N VAL A 470 -38.12 42.53 4.98
CA VAL A 470 -38.74 41.58 5.92
C VAL A 470 -40.18 41.96 6.29
N GLN A 471 -40.48 43.26 6.36
CA GLN A 471 -41.82 43.75 6.68
C GLN A 471 -42.79 43.63 5.50
N ALA A 472 -42.30 43.71 4.26
CA ALA A 472 -43.11 43.51 3.07
C ALA A 472 -43.39 42.00 2.85
N LYS A 473 -44.66 41.60 2.71
CA LYS A 473 -45.03 40.17 2.59
C LYS A 473 -44.28 39.42 1.49
N GLN A 474 -44.14 40.01 0.30
CA GLN A 474 -43.41 39.39 -0.82
C GLN A 474 -41.90 39.36 -0.56
N GLY A 475 -41.33 40.45 -0.06
CA GLY A 475 -39.91 40.53 0.31
C GLY A 475 -39.53 39.53 1.40
N ARG A 476 -40.41 39.36 2.39
CA ARG A 476 -40.29 38.38 3.46
C ARG A 476 -40.23 36.94 2.93
N ALA A 477 -41.16 36.58 2.04
CA ALA A 477 -41.20 35.25 1.45
C ALA A 477 -39.90 34.93 0.68
N ILE A 478 -39.44 35.88 -0.16
CA ILE A 478 -38.20 35.74 -0.93
C ILE A 478 -36.99 35.62 -0.01
N LEU A 479 -36.91 36.44 1.04
CA LEU A 479 -35.82 36.37 2.01
C LEU A 479 -35.82 35.00 2.70
N PHE A 480 -36.96 34.54 3.22
CA PHE A 480 -37.04 33.25 3.91
C PHE A 480 -36.66 32.07 3.00
N ASP A 481 -37.05 32.11 1.73
CA ASP A 481 -36.66 31.12 0.72
C ASP A 481 -35.14 31.14 0.49
N GLY A 482 -34.54 32.33 0.33
CA GLY A 482 -33.10 32.48 0.16
C GLY A 482 -32.28 32.03 1.38
N LEU A 483 -32.78 32.31 2.60
CA LEU A 483 -32.18 31.83 3.84
C LEU A 483 -32.25 30.29 3.93
N SER A 484 -33.39 29.71 3.57
CA SER A 484 -33.56 28.25 3.54
C SER A 484 -32.57 27.60 2.60
N ILE A 485 -32.40 28.12 1.38
CA ILE A 485 -31.46 27.60 0.38
C ILE A 485 -30.03 27.54 0.95
N CYS A 486 -29.61 28.56 1.70
CA CYS A 486 -28.29 28.58 2.32
C CYS A 486 -28.15 27.49 3.39
N ILE A 487 -29.15 27.32 4.26
CA ILE A 487 -29.19 26.25 5.27
C ILE A 487 -29.22 24.87 4.61
N ASP A 488 -29.97 24.72 3.52
CA ASP A 488 -30.12 23.46 2.78
C ASP A 488 -28.80 23.05 2.11
N VAL A 489 -28.06 23.98 1.49
CA VAL A 489 -26.72 23.71 0.94
C VAL A 489 -25.76 23.17 2.02
N ILE A 490 -25.76 23.80 3.20
CA ILE A 490 -24.90 23.39 4.33
C ILE A 490 -25.36 22.05 4.89
N SER A 491 -26.67 21.87 5.01
CA SER A 491 -27.28 20.65 5.53
C SER A 491 -27.03 19.47 4.60
N GLN A 492 -27.11 19.67 3.28
CA GLN A 492 -26.68 18.66 2.30
C GLN A 492 -25.19 18.35 2.42
N LYS A 493 -24.32 19.36 2.60
CA LYS A 493 -22.89 19.12 2.84
C LYS A 493 -22.64 18.33 4.12
N TYR A 494 -23.35 18.66 5.19
CA TYR A 494 -23.30 17.99 6.50
C TYR A 494 -23.75 16.54 6.41
N LEU A 495 -24.89 16.30 5.75
CA LEU A 495 -25.53 15.00 5.68
C LEU A 495 -24.89 14.05 4.67
N ARG A 496 -24.36 14.56 3.54
CA ARG A 496 -24.05 13.73 2.35
C ARG A 496 -22.57 13.52 2.06
N ASN A 497 -21.66 14.12 2.83
CA ASN A 497 -20.22 13.98 2.61
C ASN A 497 -19.54 13.18 3.73
N HIS A 498 -18.40 12.57 3.39
CA HIS A 498 -17.47 12.05 4.38
C HIS A 498 -16.73 13.22 5.01
N LEU A 499 -17.22 13.65 6.17
CA LEU A 499 -16.64 14.77 6.92
C LEU A 499 -15.77 14.24 8.05
N THR A 500 -14.70 14.97 8.34
CA THR A 500 -13.98 14.79 9.61
C THR A 500 -14.91 15.15 10.79
N ILE A 501 -14.57 14.68 12.00
CA ILE A 501 -15.37 14.98 13.20
C ILE A 501 -15.41 16.50 13.45
N GLU A 502 -14.30 17.19 13.19
CA GLU A 502 -14.18 18.64 13.31
C GLU A 502 -15.08 19.37 12.31
N GLU A 503 -15.06 18.96 11.03
CA GLU A 503 -15.93 19.54 9.99
C GLU A 503 -17.40 19.28 10.27
N ALA A 504 -17.77 18.07 10.69
CA ALA A 504 -19.14 17.73 11.04
C ALA A 504 -19.64 18.60 12.21
N THR A 505 -18.82 18.75 13.26
CA THR A 505 -19.14 19.60 14.41
C THR A 505 -19.32 21.06 14.00
N LEU A 506 -18.41 21.58 13.17
CA LEU A 506 -18.48 22.95 12.66
C LEU A 506 -19.76 23.19 11.85
N LEU A 507 -20.06 22.33 10.87
CA LEU A 507 -21.24 22.47 10.03
C LEU A 507 -22.53 22.33 10.84
N ARG A 508 -22.56 21.44 11.84
CA ARG A 508 -23.71 21.30 12.74
C ARG A 508 -23.98 22.57 13.54
N ASN A 509 -22.95 23.17 14.14
CA ASN A 509 -23.09 24.42 14.88
C ASN A 509 -23.60 25.55 13.97
N VAL A 510 -23.08 25.62 12.75
CA VAL A 510 -23.52 26.57 11.72
C VAL A 510 -25.00 26.39 11.39
N ILE A 511 -25.49 25.15 11.23
CA ILE A 511 -26.92 24.88 10.97
C ILE A 511 -27.80 25.32 12.14
N GLN A 512 -27.31 25.18 13.38
CA GLN A 512 -28.07 25.45 14.60
C GLN A 512 -28.20 26.95 14.94
N GLU A 513 -27.17 27.74 14.67
CA GLU A 513 -27.06 29.15 15.09
C GLU A 513 -28.25 30.06 14.66
N PRO A 514 -28.79 29.99 13.41
CA PRO A 514 -29.95 30.78 13.02
C PRO A 514 -31.19 30.50 13.89
N PHE A 515 -31.41 29.25 14.27
CA PHE A 515 -32.55 28.86 15.10
C PHE A 515 -32.40 29.36 16.55
N GLU A 516 -31.18 29.35 17.09
CA GLU A 516 -30.89 29.89 18.42
C GLU A 516 -31.14 31.38 18.51
N VAL A 517 -30.73 32.14 17.47
CA VAL A 517 -31.00 33.58 17.37
C VAL A 517 -32.51 33.86 17.36
N LEU A 518 -33.28 33.13 16.56
CA LEU A 518 -34.74 33.28 16.50
C LEU A 518 -35.41 32.90 17.83
N ASN A 519 -34.98 31.81 18.46
CA ASN A 519 -35.55 31.34 19.73
C ASN A 519 -35.27 32.34 20.86
N THR A 520 -34.04 32.86 20.96
CA THR A 520 -33.66 33.88 21.94
C THR A 520 -34.50 35.15 21.79
N ALA A 521 -34.71 35.59 20.55
CA ALA A 521 -35.54 36.75 20.26
C ALA A 521 -37.02 36.53 20.63
N LEU A 522 -37.59 35.39 20.25
CA LEU A 522 -38.99 35.03 20.53
C LEU A 522 -39.26 34.79 22.03
N ALA A 523 -38.25 34.43 22.81
CA ALA A 523 -38.33 34.31 24.27
C ALA A 523 -38.31 35.65 25.01
N GLY A 524 -38.12 36.77 24.29
CA GLY A 524 -38.06 38.12 24.88
C GLY A 524 -36.73 38.46 25.57
N ALA A 525 -35.71 37.60 25.44
CA ALA A 525 -34.41 37.81 26.11
C ALA A 525 -33.67 39.06 25.61
N ASN A 526 -34.00 39.55 24.41
CA ASN A 526 -33.38 40.72 23.77
C ASN A 526 -34.23 42.00 23.86
N GLY A 527 -35.33 42.01 24.62
CA GLY A 527 -36.29 43.12 24.73
C GLY A 527 -37.68 42.81 24.16
N GLU A 528 -38.65 43.70 24.38
CA GLU A 528 -40.03 43.52 23.90
C GLU A 528 -40.15 43.73 22.39
N LEU A 529 -40.77 42.76 21.71
CA LEU A 529 -41.14 42.84 20.29
C LEU A 529 -42.62 43.23 20.16
N SER A 530 -42.96 43.98 19.11
CA SER A 530 -44.37 44.16 18.73
C SER A 530 -44.98 42.84 18.27
N GLU A 531 -46.31 42.68 18.43
CA GLU A 531 -47.03 41.47 17.99
C GLU A 531 -46.76 41.14 16.51
N ASN A 532 -46.68 42.15 15.65
CA ASN A 532 -46.40 41.96 14.23
C ASN A 532 -44.97 41.45 13.99
N ASN A 533 -43.96 41.98 14.70
CA ASN A 533 -42.58 41.50 14.58
C ASN A 533 -42.43 40.09 15.15
N GLN A 534 -43.12 39.78 16.25
CA GLN A 534 -43.14 38.43 16.83
C GLN A 534 -43.77 37.41 15.85
N ALA A 535 -44.84 37.78 15.16
CA ALA A 535 -45.45 36.95 14.11
C ALA A 535 -44.49 36.70 12.93
N ILE A 536 -43.78 37.74 12.47
CA ILE A 536 -42.79 37.63 11.39
C ILE A 536 -41.65 36.67 11.75
N LEU A 537 -41.07 36.81 12.95
CA LEU A 537 -39.98 35.92 13.40
C LEU A 537 -40.45 34.49 13.62
N SER A 538 -41.69 34.31 14.09
CA SER A 538 -42.30 32.98 14.22
C SER A 538 -42.50 32.32 12.84
N GLU A 539 -43.01 33.07 11.86
CA GLU A 539 -43.14 32.62 10.47
C GLU A 539 -41.79 32.21 9.88
N CYS A 540 -40.74 33.01 10.09
CA CYS A 540 -39.37 32.69 9.67
C CYS A 540 -38.90 31.36 10.26
N ARG A 541 -39.03 31.21 11.59
CA ARG A 541 -38.60 30.00 12.30
C ARG A 541 -39.31 28.76 11.79
N GLU A 542 -40.64 28.81 11.67
CA GLU A 542 -41.41 27.66 11.18
C GLU A 542 -41.08 27.35 9.71
N PHE A 543 -40.85 28.37 8.88
CA PHE A 543 -40.41 28.17 7.49
C PHE A 543 -39.07 27.43 7.42
N LEU A 544 -38.05 27.91 8.14
CA LEU A 544 -36.72 27.29 8.16
C LEU A 544 -36.75 25.86 8.75
N LYS A 545 -37.56 25.63 9.80
CA LYS A 545 -37.74 24.29 10.39
C LYS A 545 -38.35 23.30 9.39
N ASN A 546 -39.43 23.70 8.73
CA ASN A 546 -40.11 22.84 7.75
C ASN A 546 -39.18 22.47 6.59
N ARG A 547 -38.33 23.39 6.16
CA ARG A 547 -37.36 23.17 5.08
C ARG A 547 -36.21 22.27 5.49
N LEU A 548 -35.61 22.52 6.65
CA LEU A 548 -34.58 21.65 7.20
C LEU A 548 -35.13 20.22 7.42
N LYS A 549 -36.36 20.09 7.94
CA LYS A 549 -37.06 18.80 8.05
C LYS A 549 -37.14 18.10 6.70
N GLN A 550 -37.60 18.79 5.66
CA GLN A 550 -37.69 18.24 4.30
C GLN A 550 -36.34 17.78 3.78
N THR A 551 -35.27 18.58 3.95
CA THR A 551 -33.91 18.21 3.53
C THR A 551 -33.39 16.95 4.22
N ILE A 552 -33.60 16.82 5.55
CA ILE A 552 -33.20 15.64 6.31
C ILE A 552 -34.04 14.42 5.90
N GLU A 553 -35.36 14.57 5.75
CA GLU A 553 -36.24 13.48 5.34
C GLU A 553 -35.95 13.02 3.91
N THR A 554 -35.65 13.93 2.97
CA THR A 554 -35.21 13.56 1.61
C THR A 554 -33.89 12.78 1.66
N HIS A 555 -32.94 13.19 2.50
CA HIS A 555 -31.70 12.44 2.66
C HIS A 555 -31.94 11.04 3.24
N TYR A 556 -32.80 10.93 4.24
CA TYR A 556 -33.24 9.65 4.80
C TYR A 556 -33.79 8.72 3.72
N HIS A 557 -34.80 9.16 2.95
CA HIS A 557 -35.39 8.35 1.88
C HIS A 557 -34.38 8.02 0.78
N SER A 558 -33.49 8.96 0.45
CA SER A 558 -32.41 8.72 -0.52
C SER A 558 -31.45 7.62 -0.08
N ILE A 559 -31.08 7.55 1.21
CA ILE A 559 -30.29 6.42 1.74
C ILE A 559 -31.05 5.11 1.54
N LEU A 560 -32.34 5.06 1.91
CA LEU A 560 -33.14 3.84 1.78
C LEU A 560 -33.20 3.35 0.32
N GLU A 561 -33.52 4.25 -0.62
CA GLU A 561 -33.60 3.95 -2.05
C GLU A 561 -32.24 3.50 -2.61
N GLN A 562 -31.14 4.13 -2.20
CA GLN A 562 -29.80 3.75 -2.64
C GLN A 562 -29.40 2.36 -2.12
N VAL A 563 -29.76 2.01 -0.88
CA VAL A 563 -29.52 0.67 -0.34
C VAL A 563 -30.34 -0.37 -1.11
N ASP A 564 -31.61 -0.09 -1.40
CA ASP A 564 -32.48 -1.01 -2.14
C ASP A 564 -32.00 -1.21 -3.59
N GLU A 565 -31.53 -0.16 -4.28
CA GLU A 565 -30.93 -0.30 -5.61
C GLU A 565 -29.61 -1.09 -5.54
N LEU A 566 -28.76 -0.82 -4.55
CA LEU A 566 -27.48 -1.53 -4.38
C LEU A 566 -27.69 -3.02 -4.07
N ASP A 567 -28.71 -3.36 -3.28
CA ASP A 567 -29.14 -4.73 -3.03
C ASP A 567 -29.52 -5.45 -4.34
N ASN A 568 -30.35 -4.80 -5.16
CA ASN A 568 -30.71 -5.33 -6.48
C ASN A 568 -29.49 -5.52 -7.38
N GLN A 569 -28.56 -4.56 -7.39
CA GLN A 569 -27.32 -4.62 -8.17
C GLN A 569 -26.44 -5.80 -7.74
N ILE A 570 -26.17 -5.93 -6.44
CA ILE A 570 -25.38 -7.02 -5.89
C ILE A 570 -26.06 -8.37 -6.14
N SER A 571 -27.40 -8.42 -6.08
CA SER A 571 -28.16 -9.62 -6.43
C SER A 571 -27.95 -10.05 -7.89
N PHE A 572 -27.91 -9.10 -8.85
CA PHE A 572 -27.55 -9.41 -10.24
C PHE A 572 -26.07 -9.78 -10.40
N ALA A 573 -25.17 -9.15 -9.66
CA ALA A 573 -23.74 -9.46 -9.71
C ALA A 573 -23.44 -10.86 -9.18
N LEU A 574 -24.14 -11.27 -8.12
CA LEU A 574 -24.02 -12.58 -7.46
C LEU A 574 -24.99 -13.63 -8.01
N ALA A 575 -25.76 -13.29 -9.03
CA ALA A 575 -26.74 -14.18 -9.63
C ALA A 575 -26.07 -15.47 -10.14
N SER A 576 -26.79 -16.58 -9.96
CA SER A 576 -26.32 -17.89 -10.38
C SER A 576 -26.19 -17.98 -11.92
N PRO A 577 -25.33 -18.86 -12.45
CA PRO A 577 -25.28 -19.13 -13.89
C PRO A 577 -26.64 -19.52 -14.49
N GLU A 578 -27.51 -20.17 -13.71
CA GLU A 578 -28.86 -20.56 -14.13
C GLU A 578 -29.79 -19.35 -14.34
N GLU A 579 -29.74 -18.37 -13.44
CA GLU A 579 -30.55 -17.14 -13.56
C GLU A 579 -30.15 -16.31 -14.79
N PHE A 580 -28.84 -16.21 -15.06
CA PHE A 580 -28.35 -15.58 -16.27
C PHE A 580 -28.84 -16.33 -17.53
N GLN A 581 -28.74 -17.65 -17.53
CA GLN A 581 -29.16 -18.50 -18.65
C GLN A 581 -30.66 -18.36 -18.97
N ASN A 582 -31.50 -18.34 -17.94
CA ASN A 582 -32.94 -18.10 -18.09
C ASN A 582 -33.22 -16.73 -18.71
N THR A 583 -32.49 -15.70 -18.28
CA THR A 583 -32.59 -14.34 -18.82
C THR A 583 -32.12 -14.27 -20.29
N PHE A 584 -31.00 -14.93 -20.60
CA PHE A 584 -30.46 -15.03 -21.95
C PHE A 584 -31.43 -15.74 -22.91
N HIS A 585 -32.00 -16.89 -22.51
CA HIS A 585 -32.99 -17.59 -23.32
C HIS A 585 -34.25 -16.75 -23.57
N ALA A 586 -34.71 -16.01 -22.55
CA ALA A 586 -35.83 -15.08 -22.71
C ALA A 586 -35.51 -13.97 -23.74
N PHE A 587 -34.30 -13.39 -23.67
CA PHE A 587 -33.82 -12.41 -24.63
C PHE A 587 -33.83 -12.94 -26.07
N VAL A 588 -33.22 -14.10 -26.31
CA VAL A 588 -33.15 -14.72 -27.65
C VAL A 588 -34.56 -15.04 -28.19
N ARG A 589 -35.48 -15.50 -27.33
CA ARG A 589 -36.87 -15.75 -27.69
C ARG A 589 -37.61 -14.47 -28.11
N ASN A 590 -37.32 -13.36 -27.42
CA ASN A 590 -37.98 -12.07 -27.62
C ASN A 590 -37.46 -11.27 -28.83
N LEU A 591 -36.37 -11.68 -29.49
CA LEU A 591 -35.90 -11.08 -30.74
C LEU A 591 -36.96 -11.26 -31.86
N ASN A 592 -37.57 -10.13 -32.25
CA ASN A 592 -38.66 -10.09 -33.23
C ASN A 592 -38.12 -10.06 -34.66
N VAL A 593 -37.89 -11.26 -35.23
CA VAL A 593 -37.41 -11.44 -36.60
C VAL A 593 -38.41 -10.92 -37.63
N GLU A 594 -39.72 -10.99 -37.36
CA GLU A 594 -40.77 -10.59 -38.30
C GLU A 594 -40.85 -9.06 -38.51
N ALA A 595 -40.46 -8.28 -37.50
CA ALA A 595 -40.43 -6.83 -37.58
C ALA A 595 -39.19 -6.27 -38.30
N ASP A 596 -38.17 -7.11 -38.51
CA ASP A 596 -36.93 -6.71 -39.18
C ASP A 596 -36.98 -6.95 -40.69
N LYS A 597 -37.06 -5.86 -41.45
CA LYS A 597 -37.08 -5.90 -42.92
C LYS A 597 -35.69 -6.15 -43.55
N THR A 598 -34.63 -6.09 -42.76
CA THR A 598 -33.23 -6.26 -43.23
C THR A 598 -32.74 -7.70 -43.13
N GLY A 599 -33.42 -8.55 -42.34
CA GLY A 599 -33.02 -9.92 -42.06
C GLY A 599 -31.84 -10.07 -41.09
N ARG A 600 -31.28 -8.96 -40.59
CA ARG A 600 -30.17 -8.96 -39.64
C ARG A 600 -30.54 -9.60 -38.31
N ILE A 601 -31.70 -9.31 -37.73
CA ILE A 601 -32.18 -9.89 -36.46
C ILE A 601 -32.24 -11.42 -36.51
N GLY A 602 -32.62 -11.99 -37.67
CA GLY A 602 -32.58 -13.44 -37.88
C GLY A 602 -31.16 -14.02 -37.75
N GLN A 603 -30.17 -13.33 -38.32
CA GLN A 603 -28.76 -13.71 -38.22
C GLN A 603 -28.24 -13.61 -36.78
N ILE A 604 -28.59 -12.53 -36.06
CA ILE A 604 -28.24 -12.36 -34.64
C ILE A 604 -28.79 -13.52 -33.82
N LYS A 605 -30.08 -13.81 -33.99
CA LYS A 605 -30.76 -14.88 -33.26
C LYS A 605 -30.08 -16.23 -33.49
N GLN A 606 -29.72 -16.55 -34.73
CA GLN A 606 -29.01 -17.78 -35.06
C GLN A 606 -27.61 -17.85 -34.41
N ARG A 607 -26.83 -16.76 -34.47
CA ARG A 607 -25.50 -16.70 -33.84
C ARG A 607 -25.59 -16.89 -32.32
N LEU A 608 -26.54 -16.23 -31.65
CA LEU A 608 -26.74 -16.39 -30.21
C LEU A 608 -27.21 -17.80 -29.83
N GLN A 609 -28.07 -18.42 -30.64
CA GLN A 609 -28.50 -19.81 -30.43
C GLN A 609 -27.39 -20.84 -30.63
N SER A 610 -26.34 -20.48 -31.37
CA SER A 610 -25.18 -21.36 -31.63
C SER A 610 -24.11 -21.32 -30.55
N LEU A 611 -24.27 -20.50 -29.50
CA LEU A 611 -23.32 -20.43 -28.39
C LEU A 611 -23.29 -21.74 -27.60
N GLU A 612 -22.08 -22.21 -27.28
CA GLU A 612 -21.85 -23.40 -26.47
C GLU A 612 -22.42 -23.22 -25.05
N GLN A 613 -22.98 -24.30 -24.49
CA GLN A 613 -23.65 -24.29 -23.19
C GLN A 613 -22.74 -24.87 -22.10
N PRO A 614 -22.72 -24.29 -20.88
CA PRO A 614 -23.47 -23.12 -20.45
C PRO A 614 -22.88 -21.81 -20.98
N VAL A 615 -23.75 -20.86 -21.37
CA VAL A 615 -23.33 -19.57 -21.89
C VAL A 615 -22.92 -18.66 -20.74
N SER A 616 -21.76 -18.03 -20.87
CA SER A 616 -21.27 -17.02 -19.91
C SER A 616 -21.70 -15.61 -20.31
N ILE A 617 -21.74 -14.70 -19.33
CA ILE A 617 -22.05 -13.28 -19.54
C ILE A 617 -21.09 -12.67 -20.55
N GLU A 618 -19.80 -12.97 -20.43
CA GLU A 618 -18.73 -12.47 -21.30
C GLU A 618 -18.96 -12.91 -22.74
N LYS A 619 -19.31 -14.18 -22.96
CA LYS A 619 -19.49 -14.71 -24.32
C LYS A 619 -20.71 -14.12 -25.02
N VAL A 620 -21.82 -13.94 -24.29
CA VAL A 620 -22.99 -13.24 -24.85
C VAL A 620 -22.66 -11.79 -25.16
N ASN A 621 -21.99 -11.09 -24.23
CA ASN A 621 -21.63 -9.69 -24.40
C ASN A 621 -20.67 -9.50 -25.58
N GLU A 622 -19.64 -10.35 -25.72
CA GLU A 622 -18.71 -10.36 -26.84
C GLU A 622 -19.45 -10.59 -28.16
N THR A 623 -20.31 -11.62 -28.22
CA THR A 623 -21.04 -11.98 -29.44
C THR A 623 -21.99 -10.85 -29.86
N LEU A 624 -22.75 -10.30 -28.92
CA LEU A 624 -23.61 -9.13 -29.17
C LEU A 624 -22.79 -7.93 -29.61
N SER A 625 -21.65 -7.67 -28.98
CA SER A 625 -20.77 -6.56 -29.32
C SER A 625 -20.26 -6.67 -30.76
N VAL A 626 -19.76 -7.85 -31.15
CA VAL A 626 -19.30 -8.12 -32.52
C VAL A 626 -20.43 -7.94 -33.53
N VAL A 627 -21.60 -8.51 -33.27
CA VAL A 627 -22.75 -8.42 -34.17
C VAL A 627 -23.22 -6.96 -34.34
N LEU A 628 -23.25 -6.20 -33.26
CA LEU A 628 -23.64 -4.79 -33.30
C LEU A 628 -22.57 -3.93 -33.98
N ASP A 629 -21.29 -4.25 -33.83
CA ASP A 629 -20.18 -3.61 -34.55
C ASP A 629 -20.23 -3.93 -36.05
N GLU A 630 -20.59 -5.15 -36.45
CA GLU A 630 -20.84 -5.50 -37.85
C GLU A 630 -21.98 -4.65 -38.44
N ILE A 631 -23.09 -4.48 -37.71
CA ILE A 631 -24.20 -3.60 -38.13
C ILE A 631 -23.74 -2.15 -38.22
N ARG A 632 -22.90 -1.68 -37.30
CA ARG A 632 -22.35 -0.33 -37.29
C ARG A 632 -21.52 -0.07 -38.55
N LEU A 633 -20.63 -0.99 -38.89
CA LEU A 633 -19.69 -0.88 -40.01
C LEU A 633 -20.29 -1.26 -41.37
N ASP A 634 -21.53 -1.73 -41.41
CA ASP A 634 -22.20 -2.10 -42.65
C ASP A 634 -22.66 -0.85 -43.43
N ASP A 635 -21.91 -0.49 -44.46
CA ASP A 635 -22.22 0.63 -45.36
C ASP A 635 -23.47 0.39 -46.22
N SER A 636 -23.99 -0.84 -46.29
CA SER A 636 -25.23 -1.14 -47.02
C SER A 636 -26.50 -0.76 -46.26
N LEU A 637 -26.40 -0.45 -44.96
CA LEU A 637 -27.52 -0.07 -44.11
C LEU A 637 -27.58 1.45 -43.92
N SER A 638 -28.76 2.05 -44.10
CA SER A 638 -28.98 3.45 -43.73
C SER A 638 -28.95 3.66 -42.21
N ILE A 639 -28.70 4.88 -41.76
CA ILE A 639 -28.73 5.25 -40.33
C ILE A 639 -30.09 4.88 -39.69
N GLU A 640 -31.19 5.07 -40.43
CA GLU A 640 -32.54 4.73 -39.99
C GLU A 640 -32.72 3.21 -39.83
N GLN A 641 -32.20 2.42 -40.77
CA GLN A 641 -32.24 0.96 -40.69
C GLN A 641 -31.40 0.43 -39.52
N LYS A 642 -30.19 0.99 -39.31
CA LYS A 642 -29.35 0.68 -38.14
C LYS A 642 -30.10 1.01 -36.84
N GLY A 643 -30.78 2.16 -36.78
CA GLY A 643 -31.64 2.54 -35.66
C GLY A 643 -32.78 1.57 -35.40
N GLN A 644 -33.47 1.11 -36.45
CA GLN A 644 -34.58 0.14 -36.35
C GLN A 644 -34.13 -1.24 -35.86
N ILE A 645 -33.02 -1.78 -36.40
CA ILE A 645 -32.46 -3.07 -35.95
C ILE A 645 -32.12 -3.01 -34.46
N ASN A 646 -31.44 -1.94 -34.03
CA ASN A 646 -31.10 -1.74 -32.62
C ASN A 646 -32.35 -1.58 -31.74
N ALA A 647 -33.40 -0.89 -32.21
CA ALA A 647 -34.67 -0.79 -31.49
C ALA A 647 -35.33 -2.17 -31.23
N LEU A 648 -35.21 -3.11 -32.18
CA LEU A 648 -35.75 -4.46 -32.04
C LEU A 648 -34.98 -5.35 -31.08
N ILE A 649 -33.64 -5.21 -31.03
CA ILE A 649 -32.79 -5.94 -30.10
C ILE A 649 -33.04 -5.45 -28.66
N LEU A 650 -33.34 -4.17 -28.45
CA LEU A 650 -33.35 -3.55 -27.11
C LEU A 650 -34.70 -2.99 -26.68
N ASN A 651 -35.75 -3.65 -27.14
CA ASN A 651 -37.09 -3.53 -26.59
C ASN A 651 -37.09 -3.69 -25.06
N GLU A 652 -38.01 -3.04 -24.35
CA GLU A 652 -38.18 -3.14 -22.89
C GLU A 652 -38.27 -4.59 -22.39
N LYS A 653 -38.81 -5.51 -23.20
CA LYS A 653 -38.84 -6.97 -22.92
C LYS A 653 -37.46 -7.62 -22.79
N ASN A 654 -36.40 -6.93 -23.20
CA ASN A 654 -35.00 -7.37 -23.23
C ASN A 654 -34.12 -6.64 -22.20
N SER A 655 -34.70 -5.76 -21.38
CA SER A 655 -34.00 -4.87 -20.44
C SER A 655 -33.29 -5.59 -19.28
N HIS A 656 -33.63 -6.84 -18.98
CA HIS A 656 -32.99 -7.61 -17.90
C HIS A 656 -31.58 -8.10 -18.28
N LEU A 657 -31.34 -8.51 -19.53
CA LEU A 657 -30.03 -9.03 -19.98
C LEU A 657 -28.93 -7.98 -19.88
N GLY A 658 -29.21 -6.80 -20.44
CA GLY A 658 -29.28 -5.62 -19.60
C GLY A 658 -28.32 -5.48 -18.43
N ARG A 659 -28.93 -5.63 -17.25
CA ARG A 659 -28.32 -5.40 -15.94
C ARG A 659 -27.17 -6.36 -15.69
N PHE A 660 -27.26 -7.62 -16.12
CA PHE A 660 -26.15 -8.58 -15.98
C PHE A 660 -24.84 -8.07 -16.61
N PHE A 661 -24.89 -7.43 -17.78
CA PHE A 661 -23.69 -6.83 -18.41
C PHE A 661 -23.18 -5.58 -17.69
N GLU A 662 -24.06 -4.84 -17.03
CA GLU A 662 -23.66 -3.64 -16.28
C GLU A 662 -23.01 -4.03 -14.97
N GLU A 663 -23.66 -4.91 -14.20
CA GLU A 663 -23.17 -5.35 -12.91
C GLU A 663 -21.92 -6.25 -13.03
N SER A 664 -21.78 -7.03 -14.11
CA SER A 664 -20.56 -7.83 -14.35
C SER A 664 -19.31 -6.98 -14.62
N GLN A 665 -19.47 -5.69 -14.92
CA GLN A 665 -18.36 -4.77 -15.18
C GLN A 665 -17.90 -4.01 -13.92
N ILE A 666 -18.67 -4.07 -12.83
CA ILE A 666 -18.34 -3.39 -11.58
C ILE A 666 -17.41 -4.27 -10.75
N SER A 667 -16.28 -3.71 -10.30
CA SER A 667 -15.33 -4.43 -9.45
C SER A 667 -15.86 -4.62 -8.03
N ILE A 668 -15.35 -5.66 -7.34
CA ILE A 668 -15.69 -5.92 -5.94
C ILE A 668 -15.30 -4.72 -5.06
N GLU A 669 -14.14 -4.12 -5.32
CA GLU A 669 -13.63 -2.96 -4.59
C GLU A 669 -14.60 -1.79 -4.65
N LYS A 670 -15.26 -1.59 -5.81
CA LYS A 670 -16.24 -0.53 -6.01
C LYS A 670 -17.54 -0.79 -5.25
N TYR A 671 -18.03 -2.03 -5.27
CA TYR A 671 -19.19 -2.41 -4.45
C TYR A 671 -18.88 -2.20 -2.96
N LEU A 672 -17.73 -2.68 -2.48
CA LEU A 672 -17.31 -2.53 -1.09
C LEU A 672 -17.20 -1.05 -0.67
N SER A 673 -16.61 -0.21 -1.51
CA SER A 673 -16.51 1.24 -1.25
C SER A 673 -17.89 1.91 -1.19
N THR A 674 -18.81 1.52 -2.09
CA THR A 674 -20.18 2.06 -2.12
C THR A 674 -20.99 1.59 -0.91
N LEU A 675 -20.82 0.33 -0.49
CA LEU A 675 -21.43 -0.22 0.72
C LEU A 675 -20.97 0.52 1.97
N GLU A 676 -19.67 0.75 2.12
CA GLU A 676 -19.13 1.50 3.26
C GLU A 676 -19.65 2.94 3.28
N GLN A 677 -19.65 3.62 2.13
CA GLN A 677 -20.18 4.97 2.02
C GLN A 677 -21.64 5.06 2.48
N LEU A 678 -22.51 4.15 2.02
CA LEU A 678 -23.91 4.12 2.44
C LEU A 678 -24.06 3.74 3.91
N TYR A 679 -23.20 2.85 4.41
CA TYR A 679 -23.19 2.45 5.82
C TYR A 679 -22.87 3.65 6.71
N ILE A 680 -21.82 4.41 6.38
CA ILE A 680 -21.42 5.63 7.11
C ILE A 680 -22.55 6.66 7.08
N LEU A 681 -23.17 6.91 5.92
CA LEU A 681 -24.29 7.86 5.81
C LEU A 681 -25.48 7.45 6.70
N ALA A 682 -25.87 6.17 6.66
CA ALA A 682 -26.97 5.64 7.46
C ALA A 682 -26.65 5.68 8.98
N GLU A 683 -25.42 5.35 9.36
CA GLU A 683 -24.96 5.29 10.75
C GLU A 683 -24.86 6.69 11.37
N ASN A 684 -24.30 7.65 10.62
CA ASN A 684 -24.24 9.07 11.01
C ASN A 684 -25.64 9.66 11.21
N LEU A 685 -26.55 9.49 10.23
CA LEU A 685 -27.92 10.01 10.36
C LEU A 685 -28.65 9.41 11.57
N LYS A 686 -28.48 8.11 11.82
CA LYS A 686 -29.06 7.43 12.99
C LYS A 686 -28.50 8.00 14.31
N LYS A 687 -27.19 8.25 14.37
CA LYS A 687 -26.52 8.81 15.55
C LYS A 687 -26.95 10.26 15.82
N ASP A 688 -27.10 11.06 14.77
CA ASP A 688 -27.41 12.48 14.87
C ASP A 688 -28.91 12.78 15.02
N PHE A 689 -29.77 11.79 14.73
CA PHE A 689 -31.23 11.90 14.82
C PHE A 689 -31.72 12.62 16.08
N PRO A 690 -31.27 12.29 17.33
CA PRO A 690 -31.76 12.98 18.53
C PRO A 690 -31.45 14.48 18.50
N GLY A 691 -30.26 14.87 18.02
CA GLY A 691 -29.84 16.26 17.93
C GLY A 691 -30.62 17.03 16.87
N LEU A 692 -30.78 16.44 15.68
CA LEU A 692 -31.55 17.03 14.58
C LEU A 692 -33.04 17.15 14.93
N ASN A 693 -33.61 16.13 15.58
CA ASN A 693 -35.00 16.16 16.04
C ASN A 693 -35.20 17.20 17.15
N GLY A 694 -34.22 17.37 18.04
CA GLY A 694 -34.21 18.43 19.06
C GLY A 694 -34.27 19.83 18.45
N LEU A 695 -33.51 20.08 17.38
CA LEU A 695 -33.50 21.36 16.66
C LEU A 695 -34.88 21.70 16.04
N LEU A 696 -35.60 20.68 15.58
CA LEU A 696 -36.89 20.82 14.90
C LEU A 696 -38.12 20.81 15.83
N SER A 697 -37.93 20.43 17.10
CA SER A 697 -39.00 20.38 18.12
C SER A 697 -39.85 21.67 18.15
N PRO A 698 -41.20 21.59 18.23
CA PRO A 698 -42.00 20.38 18.45
C PRO A 698 -42.39 19.62 17.17
N VAL A 699 -41.91 20.00 15.98
CA VAL A 699 -42.20 19.30 14.73
C VAL A 699 -41.24 18.10 14.62
N PRO A 700 -41.70 16.85 14.83
CA PRO A 700 -40.80 15.71 14.82
C PRO A 700 -40.36 15.37 13.38
N LEU A 701 -39.14 14.84 13.26
CA LEU A 701 -38.66 14.18 12.06
C LEU A 701 -39.43 12.87 11.83
N THR A 702 -39.86 12.63 10.59
CA THR A 702 -40.50 11.38 10.16
C THR A 702 -39.44 10.38 9.72
N ILE A 703 -38.61 9.93 10.67
CA ILE A 703 -37.56 8.94 10.41
C ILE A 703 -37.80 7.72 11.28
N ASP A 704 -37.79 6.54 10.67
CA ASP A 704 -37.80 5.28 11.40
C ASP A 704 -36.37 4.83 11.67
N ASN A 705 -35.90 5.07 12.91
CA ASN A 705 -34.57 4.60 13.33
C ASN A 705 -34.41 3.08 13.26
N LYS A 706 -35.49 2.30 13.35
CA LYS A 706 -35.42 0.85 13.15
C LYS A 706 -35.12 0.54 11.69
N GLN A 707 -35.75 1.25 10.76
CA GLN A 707 -35.49 1.08 9.33
C GLN A 707 -34.05 1.45 8.98
N LEU A 708 -33.49 2.56 9.50
CA LEU A 708 -32.06 2.87 9.36
C LEU A 708 -31.17 1.75 9.89
N HIS A 709 -31.50 1.23 11.09
CA HIS A 709 -30.74 0.13 11.67
C HIS A 709 -30.79 -1.13 10.80
N PHE A 710 -31.96 -1.52 10.28
CA PHE A 710 -32.11 -2.65 9.36
C PHE A 710 -31.31 -2.43 8.07
N ARG A 711 -31.26 -1.21 7.54
CA ARG A 711 -30.43 -0.89 6.35
C ARG A 711 -28.95 -1.01 6.63
N CYS A 712 -28.46 -0.55 7.80
CA CYS A 712 -27.06 -0.79 8.20
C CYS A 712 -26.74 -2.29 8.25
N LEU A 713 -27.63 -3.10 8.82
CA LEU A 713 -27.46 -4.55 8.87
C LEU A 713 -27.50 -5.18 7.47
N ASN A 714 -28.40 -4.73 6.59
CA ASN A 714 -28.47 -5.21 5.20
C ASN A 714 -27.18 -4.88 4.44
N LEU A 715 -26.63 -3.68 4.60
CA LEU A 715 -25.35 -3.30 3.99
C LEU A 715 -24.19 -4.18 4.47
N ILE A 716 -24.16 -4.53 5.76
CA ILE A 716 -23.16 -5.47 6.30
C ILE A 716 -23.36 -6.86 5.66
N HIS A 717 -24.60 -7.33 5.61
CA HIS A 717 -24.96 -8.62 5.01
C HIS A 717 -24.58 -8.71 3.52
N LEU A 718 -24.87 -7.66 2.73
CA LEU A 718 -24.50 -7.58 1.31
C LEU A 718 -22.97 -7.59 1.12
N GLY A 719 -22.24 -6.85 1.96
CA GLY A 719 -20.78 -6.89 1.96
C GLY A 719 -20.23 -8.28 2.29
N ALA A 720 -20.83 -8.95 3.27
CA ALA A 720 -20.48 -10.31 3.66
C ALA A 720 -20.77 -11.33 2.55
N MET A 721 -21.91 -11.23 1.88
CA MET A 721 -22.25 -12.05 0.71
C MET A 721 -21.23 -11.86 -0.42
N LEU A 722 -20.84 -10.61 -0.72
CA LEU A 722 -19.79 -10.34 -1.70
C LEU A 722 -18.46 -11.01 -1.32
N LEU A 723 -18.01 -10.87 -0.08
CA LEU A 723 -16.77 -11.51 0.37
C LEU A 723 -16.83 -13.03 0.25
N LYS A 724 -17.96 -13.63 0.63
CA LYS A 724 -18.17 -15.07 0.58
C LYS A 724 -18.26 -15.62 -0.84
N GLU A 725 -19.23 -15.13 -1.62
CA GLU A 725 -19.57 -15.68 -2.95
C GLU A 725 -18.50 -15.35 -4.00
N ARG A 726 -17.66 -14.32 -3.77
CA ARG A 726 -16.49 -14.02 -4.60
C ARG A 726 -15.18 -14.57 -4.04
N HIS A 727 -15.22 -15.33 -2.94
CA HIS A 727 -14.05 -15.95 -2.31
C HIS A 727 -12.92 -14.96 -1.99
N VAL A 728 -13.26 -13.76 -1.48
CA VAL A 728 -12.29 -12.75 -1.09
C VAL A 728 -11.48 -13.25 0.11
N ASN A 729 -10.15 -13.07 0.06
CA ASN A 729 -9.27 -13.50 1.14
C ASN A 729 -9.50 -12.68 2.42
N LEU A 730 -10.15 -13.28 3.42
CA LEU A 730 -10.47 -12.63 4.69
C LEU A 730 -9.25 -12.29 5.58
N ARG A 731 -8.04 -12.71 5.19
CA ARG A 731 -6.77 -12.31 5.84
C ARG A 731 -6.32 -10.92 5.44
N GLN A 732 -6.78 -10.43 4.29
CA GLN A 732 -6.34 -9.17 3.70
C GLN A 732 -7.52 -8.21 3.62
N LYS A 733 -7.43 -7.10 4.34
CA LYS A 733 -8.41 -6.01 4.21
C LYS A 733 -8.31 -5.44 2.79
N PRO A 734 -9.42 -5.34 2.04
CA PRO A 734 -9.44 -4.61 0.76
C PRO A 734 -9.04 -3.14 0.96
N ASP A 735 -8.24 -2.58 0.05
CA ASP A 735 -7.76 -1.20 0.15
C ASP A 735 -8.88 -0.16 0.03
N SER A 736 -9.98 -0.53 -0.63
CA SER A 736 -11.11 0.35 -0.90
C SER A 736 -12.01 0.64 0.31
N ILE A 737 -11.80 -0.06 1.44
CA ILE A 737 -12.60 0.12 2.66
C ILE A 737 -11.77 0.28 3.93
N SER A 738 -12.37 0.87 4.96
CA SER A 738 -11.75 1.03 6.28
C SER A 738 -11.70 -0.28 7.07
N GLN A 739 -10.77 -0.35 8.04
CA GLN A 739 -10.66 -1.51 8.93
C GLN A 739 -11.94 -1.75 9.75
N PRO A 740 -12.57 -0.73 10.38
CA PRO A 740 -13.80 -0.94 11.14
C PRO A 740 -14.93 -1.58 10.32
N PHE A 741 -15.15 -1.10 9.10
CA PHE A 741 -16.20 -1.66 8.24
C PHE A 741 -15.86 -3.08 7.76
N PHE A 742 -14.58 -3.33 7.41
CA PHE A 742 -14.11 -4.66 7.03
C PHE A 742 -14.36 -5.72 8.11
N GLU A 743 -14.08 -5.41 9.38
CA GLU A 743 -14.33 -6.36 10.48
C GLU A 743 -15.82 -6.71 10.63
N LEU A 744 -16.73 -5.76 10.39
CA LEU A 744 -18.18 -6.03 10.43
C LEU A 744 -18.58 -7.04 9.35
N ILE A 745 -18.20 -6.77 8.09
CA ILE A 745 -18.57 -7.64 6.97
C ILE A 745 -17.82 -8.97 6.97
N LYS A 746 -16.59 -9.01 7.51
CA LYS A 746 -15.80 -10.24 7.70
C LYS A 746 -16.47 -11.17 8.70
N ASN A 747 -16.87 -10.65 9.86
CA ASN A 747 -17.55 -11.44 10.89
C ASN A 747 -18.87 -12.01 10.38
N GLU A 748 -19.64 -11.20 9.64
CA GLU A 748 -20.87 -11.66 9.01
C GLU A 748 -20.59 -12.68 7.89
N ALA A 749 -19.53 -12.52 7.09
CA ALA A 749 -19.16 -13.51 6.06
C ALA A 749 -18.81 -14.87 6.67
N ILE A 750 -18.09 -14.87 7.79
CA ILE A 750 -17.80 -16.07 8.58
C ILE A 750 -19.11 -16.70 9.09
N ALA A 751 -20.04 -15.89 9.59
CA ALA A 751 -21.36 -16.37 10.02
C ALA A 751 -22.19 -16.97 8.87
N LEU A 752 -22.03 -16.45 7.64
CA LEU A 752 -22.64 -16.98 6.41
C LEU A 752 -21.94 -18.23 5.84
N GLY A 753 -20.83 -18.67 6.46
CA GLY A 753 -20.13 -19.92 6.13
C GLY A 753 -18.78 -19.75 5.43
N SER A 754 -18.21 -18.55 5.35
CA SER A 754 -16.81 -18.39 4.94
C SER A 754 -15.84 -18.96 6.00
N SER A 755 -14.69 -19.47 5.56
CA SER A 755 -13.64 -19.91 6.49
C SER A 755 -13.16 -18.74 7.36
N SER A 756 -13.01 -18.96 8.66
CA SER A 756 -12.34 -18.01 9.55
C SER A 756 -10.83 -18.23 9.48
N PRO A 757 -10.05 -17.24 9.02
CA PRO A 757 -8.58 -17.33 9.01
C PRO A 757 -7.98 -17.62 10.40
N GLU A 758 -8.59 -17.07 11.44
CA GLU A 758 -8.15 -17.26 12.83
C GLU A 758 -8.34 -18.70 13.28
N VAL A 759 -9.44 -19.34 12.87
CA VAL A 759 -9.71 -20.76 13.16
C VAL A 759 -8.77 -21.65 12.36
N GLU A 760 -8.51 -21.33 11.09
CA GLU A 760 -7.54 -22.05 10.26
C GLU A 760 -6.12 -21.97 10.86
N ASP A 761 -5.68 -20.78 11.26
CA ASP A 761 -4.36 -20.58 11.89
C ASP A 761 -4.24 -21.36 13.19
N LEU A 762 -5.32 -21.36 13.98
CA LEU A 762 -5.38 -22.14 15.22
C LEU A 762 -5.34 -23.65 14.93
N ALA A 763 -6.00 -24.12 13.86
CA ALA A 763 -5.98 -25.52 13.45
C ALA A 763 -4.59 -25.94 12.96
N VAL A 764 -3.92 -25.11 12.15
CA VAL A 764 -2.53 -25.34 11.70
C VAL A 764 -1.60 -25.42 12.92
N LYS A 765 -1.69 -24.45 13.83
CA LYS A 765 -0.89 -24.44 15.05
C LYS A 765 -1.16 -25.65 15.94
N THR A 766 -2.41 -26.11 15.99
CA THR A 766 -2.76 -27.33 16.72
C THR A 766 -2.15 -28.56 16.07
N ALA A 767 -2.21 -28.69 14.74
CA ALA A 767 -1.57 -29.79 14.00
C ALA A 767 -0.04 -29.76 14.12
N GLU A 768 0.59 -28.58 14.17
CA GLU A 768 2.02 -28.43 14.45
C GLU A 768 2.36 -28.89 15.86
N ASN A 769 1.55 -28.49 16.85
CA ASN A 769 1.71 -28.95 18.22
C ASN A 769 1.53 -30.48 18.30
N ASP A 770 0.57 -31.07 17.61
CA ASP A 770 0.34 -32.52 17.57
C ASP A 770 1.53 -33.25 16.95
N ARG A 771 2.12 -32.71 15.87
CA ARG A 771 3.36 -33.24 15.29
C ARG A 771 4.53 -33.14 16.26
N PHE A 772 4.65 -32.03 16.97
CA PHE A 772 5.70 -31.84 17.97
C PHE A 772 5.52 -32.81 19.15
N ILE A 773 4.27 -33.04 19.58
CA ILE A 773 3.94 -34.06 20.60
C ILE A 773 4.31 -35.45 20.08
N ALA A 774 3.96 -35.82 18.85
CA ALA A 774 4.33 -37.11 18.27
C ALA A 774 5.84 -37.29 18.14
N GLN A 775 6.59 -36.24 17.79
CA GLN A 775 8.06 -36.26 17.79
C GLN A 775 8.63 -36.45 19.19
N LEU A 776 8.09 -35.75 20.20
CA LEU A 776 8.49 -35.93 21.58
C LEU A 776 8.13 -37.34 22.11
N GLU A 777 7.02 -37.91 21.65
CA GLU A 777 6.63 -39.28 21.97
C GLU A 777 7.57 -40.30 21.30
N GLU A 778 7.94 -40.10 20.03
CA GLU A 778 8.92 -40.93 19.34
C GLU A 778 10.32 -40.79 19.96
N GLU A 779 10.74 -39.58 20.32
CA GLU A 779 11.99 -39.33 21.03
C GLU A 779 11.97 -39.96 22.42
N LYS A 780 10.84 -39.89 23.13
CA LYS A 780 10.63 -40.59 24.40
C LYS A 780 10.71 -42.10 24.23
N GLU A 781 10.09 -42.67 23.20
CA GLU A 781 10.18 -44.11 22.90
C GLU A 781 11.58 -44.53 22.45
N ALA A 782 12.27 -43.68 21.70
CA ALA A 782 13.66 -43.89 21.29
C ALA A 782 14.59 -43.83 22.51
N LEU A 783 14.42 -42.86 23.39
CA LEU A 783 15.11 -42.77 24.68
C LEU A 783 14.77 -43.95 25.59
N GLN A 784 13.52 -44.41 25.61
CA GLN A 784 13.14 -45.60 26.37
C GLN A 784 13.75 -46.87 25.79
N ARG A 785 13.83 -47.00 24.45
CA ARG A 785 14.54 -48.10 23.77
C ARG A 785 16.04 -48.00 23.95
N GLU A 786 16.61 -46.81 23.95
CA GLU A 786 18.03 -46.57 24.21
C GLU A 786 18.36 -46.83 25.67
N MET A 787 17.48 -46.45 26.61
CA MET A 787 17.57 -46.83 28.02
C MET A 787 17.44 -48.34 28.19
N ALA A 788 16.50 -49.00 27.51
CA ALA A 788 16.35 -50.45 27.56
C ALA A 788 17.57 -51.16 26.94
N SER A 789 18.10 -50.66 25.82
CA SER A 789 19.32 -51.17 25.19
C SER A 789 20.56 -50.86 26.02
N ALA A 790 20.62 -49.71 26.68
CA ALA A 790 21.70 -49.36 27.61
C ALA A 790 21.60 -50.21 28.88
N GLN A 791 20.40 -50.50 29.38
CA GLN A 791 20.16 -51.44 30.47
C GLN A 791 20.49 -52.87 30.06
N GLU A 792 20.18 -53.30 28.83
CA GLU A 792 20.52 -54.61 28.31
C GLU A 792 22.02 -54.73 28.04
N LYS A 793 22.66 -53.69 27.50
CA LYS A 793 24.12 -53.58 27.40
C LYS A 793 24.78 -53.53 28.77
N HIS A 794 24.18 -52.87 29.75
CA HIS A 794 24.65 -52.86 31.13
C HIS A 794 24.48 -54.24 31.76
N LEU A 795 23.37 -54.95 31.49
CA LEU A 795 23.13 -56.31 31.97
C LEU A 795 24.04 -57.32 31.27
N GLN A 796 24.30 -57.16 29.98
CA GLN A 796 25.28 -57.93 29.22
C GLN A 796 26.71 -57.58 29.64
N GLN A 797 27.00 -56.31 29.96
CA GLN A 797 28.27 -55.92 30.56
C GLN A 797 28.41 -56.48 31.96
N GLU A 798 27.35 -56.53 32.78
CA GLU A 798 27.33 -57.15 34.11
C GLU A 798 27.44 -58.68 33.99
N GLN A 799 26.84 -59.31 32.98
CA GLN A 799 27.00 -60.73 32.70
C GLN A 799 28.41 -61.04 32.16
N LEU A 800 28.96 -60.25 31.24
CA LEU A 800 30.35 -60.35 30.80
C LEU A 800 31.33 -59.99 31.92
N PHE A 801 31.00 -59.05 32.80
CA PHE A 801 31.78 -58.76 34.01
C PHE A 801 31.69 -59.92 34.98
N SER A 802 30.52 -60.55 35.15
CA SER A 802 30.29 -61.68 36.05
C SER A 802 30.89 -62.97 35.52
N GLU A 803 30.91 -63.21 34.21
CA GLU A 803 31.63 -64.32 33.57
C GLU A 803 33.14 -64.09 33.64
N ASN A 804 33.63 -62.88 33.33
CA ASN A 804 35.04 -62.53 33.55
C ASN A 804 35.44 -62.49 35.04
N TYR A 805 34.51 -62.24 35.97
CA TYR A 805 34.74 -62.33 37.41
C TYR A 805 34.69 -63.77 37.91
N ALA A 806 33.86 -64.66 37.34
CA ALA A 806 33.87 -66.08 37.67
C ALA A 806 35.18 -66.75 37.20
N ASP A 807 35.68 -66.37 36.01
CA ASP A 807 36.98 -66.83 35.50
C ASP A 807 38.18 -66.16 36.21
N ASN A 808 38.06 -64.89 36.65
CA ASN A 808 39.09 -64.24 37.48
C ASN A 808 39.07 -64.69 38.95
N ILE A 809 37.93 -65.06 39.54
CA ILE A 809 37.86 -65.53 40.93
C ILE A 809 38.43 -66.94 41.04
N ASN A 810 38.14 -67.84 40.09
CA ASN A 810 38.80 -69.15 40.04
C ASN A 810 40.32 -69.04 39.85
N GLY A 811 40.81 -68.10 39.03
CA GLY A 811 42.26 -67.85 38.88
C GLY A 811 42.91 -67.11 40.06
N LYS A 812 42.19 -66.24 40.76
CA LYS A 812 42.72 -65.48 41.91
C LYS A 812 42.64 -66.22 43.24
N GLU A 813 41.72 -67.18 43.45
CA GLU A 813 41.74 -68.05 44.64
C GLU A 813 42.97 -68.97 44.70
N GLU A 814 43.43 -69.44 43.54
CA GLU A 814 44.67 -70.24 43.42
C GLU A 814 45.92 -69.37 43.64
N THR A 815 45.93 -68.15 43.06
CA THR A 815 47.05 -67.21 43.21
C THR A 815 47.15 -66.63 44.63
N ILE A 816 46.03 -66.38 45.32
CA ILE A 816 46.03 -65.87 46.71
C ILE A 816 46.50 -66.94 47.70
N LYS A 817 46.15 -68.22 47.52
CA LYS A 817 46.70 -69.32 48.32
C LYS A 817 48.20 -69.51 48.12
N GLN A 818 48.69 -69.28 46.91
CA GLN A 818 50.12 -69.39 46.58
C GLN A 818 50.93 -68.20 47.12
N LEU A 819 50.42 -66.97 46.95
CA LEU A 819 51.05 -65.75 47.47
C LEU A 819 51.06 -65.69 49.02
N ALA A 820 50.02 -66.19 49.70
CA ALA A 820 49.99 -66.28 51.17
C ALA A 820 51.05 -67.25 51.72
N SER A 821 51.26 -68.39 51.05
CA SER A 821 52.31 -69.37 51.39
C SER A 821 53.72 -68.82 51.14
N GLU A 822 53.92 -68.08 50.04
CA GLU A 822 55.22 -67.46 49.70
C GLU A 822 55.59 -66.27 50.61
N THR A 823 54.60 -65.46 51.03
CA THR A 823 54.85 -64.37 51.98
C THR A 823 55.14 -64.87 53.39
N GLU A 824 54.51 -65.96 53.84
CA GLU A 824 54.79 -66.58 55.14
C GLU A 824 56.22 -67.14 55.20
N GLN A 825 56.68 -67.81 54.13
CA GLN A 825 58.06 -68.30 54.01
C GLN A 825 59.12 -67.17 53.92
N LEU A 826 58.80 -66.05 53.25
CA LEU A 826 59.72 -64.91 53.17
C LEU A 826 59.83 -64.16 54.50
N LEU A 827 58.73 -64.04 55.25
CA LEU A 827 58.73 -63.42 56.57
C LEU A 827 59.58 -64.22 57.57
N GLU A 828 59.50 -65.55 57.50
CA GLU A 828 60.29 -66.48 58.31
C GLU A 828 61.80 -66.37 58.01
N ARG A 829 62.18 -66.19 56.73
CA ARG A 829 63.58 -65.96 56.33
C ARG A 829 64.11 -64.58 56.74
N LEU A 830 63.32 -63.51 56.62
CA LEU A 830 63.70 -62.15 56.99
C LEU A 830 63.92 -61.97 58.50
N LEU A 831 63.14 -62.69 59.32
CA LEU A 831 63.27 -62.69 60.78
C LEU A 831 64.35 -63.64 61.29
N SER A 832 65.04 -64.37 60.41
CA SER A 832 66.12 -65.26 60.83
C SER A 832 67.28 -64.46 61.47
N PRO A 833 67.90 -64.96 62.56
CA PRO A 833 69.02 -64.27 63.22
C PRO A 833 70.20 -63.99 62.29
N VAL A 834 70.37 -64.81 61.23
CA VAL A 834 71.43 -64.67 60.22
C VAL A 834 71.19 -63.46 59.33
N GLU A 835 69.97 -63.29 58.80
CA GLU A 835 69.62 -62.17 57.93
C GLU A 835 69.63 -60.84 58.69
N LEU A 836 69.12 -60.81 59.93
CA LEU A 836 69.16 -59.62 60.77
C LEU A 836 70.60 -59.17 61.05
N LYS A 837 71.52 -60.11 61.36
CA LYS A 837 72.93 -59.79 61.61
C LYS A 837 73.64 -59.28 60.34
N LYS A 838 73.34 -59.85 59.16
CA LYS A 838 73.86 -59.39 57.87
C LYS A 838 73.34 -57.99 57.53
N ALA A 839 72.05 -57.72 57.77
CA ALA A 839 71.45 -56.40 57.56
C ALA A 839 72.10 -55.33 58.43
N THR A 840 72.33 -55.62 59.72
CA THR A 840 73.05 -54.71 60.64
C THR A 840 74.47 -54.44 60.13
N LEU A 841 75.21 -55.45 59.70
CA LEU A 841 76.57 -55.27 59.19
C LEU A 841 76.62 -54.48 57.87
N ILE A 842 75.65 -54.67 56.96
CA ILE A 842 75.52 -53.86 55.76
C ILE A 842 75.30 -52.39 56.12
N ASN A 843 74.34 -52.11 56.99
CA ASN A 843 73.96 -50.73 57.35
C ASN A 843 75.02 -50.03 58.21
N ASP A 844 75.68 -50.73 59.13
CA ASP A 844 76.60 -50.11 60.09
C ASP A 844 78.05 -50.08 59.61
N LYS A 845 78.43 -50.93 58.65
CA LYS A 845 79.82 -51.07 58.19
C LYS A 845 79.99 -50.84 56.70
N LEU A 846 79.28 -51.57 55.83
CA LEU A 846 79.49 -51.47 54.38
C LEU A 846 78.95 -50.18 53.77
N ILE A 847 77.70 -49.80 54.05
CA ILE A 847 77.12 -48.56 53.52
C ILE A 847 77.92 -47.32 53.96
N PRO A 848 78.33 -47.17 55.24
CA PRO A 848 79.20 -46.08 55.66
C PRO A 848 80.54 -46.07 54.93
N LEU A 849 81.13 -47.24 54.68
CA LEU A 849 82.39 -47.36 53.94
C LEU A 849 82.24 -46.89 52.48
N VAL A 850 81.14 -47.27 51.82
CA VAL A 850 80.79 -46.84 50.45
C VAL A 850 80.54 -45.33 50.42
N ASN A 851 79.74 -44.81 51.34
CA ASN A 851 79.47 -43.37 51.45
C ASN A 851 80.74 -42.55 51.64
N ASN A 852 81.65 -43.00 52.50
CA ASN A 852 82.91 -42.30 52.75
C ASN A 852 83.79 -42.24 51.49
N TYR A 853 83.83 -43.33 50.72
CA TYR A 853 84.61 -43.35 49.49
C TYR A 853 83.95 -42.55 48.37
N MET A 854 82.62 -42.57 48.25
CA MET A 854 81.89 -41.67 47.36
C MET A 854 82.12 -40.20 47.72
N GLN A 855 82.09 -39.86 49.01
CA GLN A 855 82.33 -38.49 49.47
C GLN A 855 83.74 -38.03 49.10
N HIS A 856 84.73 -38.90 49.28
CA HIS A 856 86.10 -38.64 48.81
C HIS A 856 86.16 -38.38 47.30
N LEU A 857 85.51 -39.21 46.46
CA LEU A 857 85.47 -39.00 45.02
C LEU A 857 84.71 -37.72 44.62
N LEU A 858 83.64 -37.37 45.34
CA LEU A 858 82.91 -36.10 45.13
C LEU A 858 83.79 -34.90 45.49
N GLU A 859 84.57 -34.97 46.56
CA GLU A 859 85.52 -33.93 46.93
C GLU A 859 86.64 -33.76 45.89
N GLU A 860 87.16 -34.86 45.33
CA GLU A 860 88.09 -34.80 44.20
C GLU A 860 87.45 -34.22 42.92
N ALA A 861 86.20 -34.57 42.64
CA ALA A 861 85.43 -34.00 41.53
C ALA A 861 85.18 -32.49 41.73
N ILE A 862 84.84 -32.07 42.95
CA ILE A 862 84.66 -30.66 43.34
C ILE A 862 85.95 -29.87 43.19
N ALA A 863 87.11 -30.46 43.51
CA ALA A 863 88.41 -29.80 43.36
C ALA A 863 88.73 -29.48 41.89
N LEU A 864 88.26 -30.33 40.95
CA LEU A 864 88.38 -30.08 39.51
C LEU A 864 87.25 -29.20 38.95
N LYS A 865 86.07 -29.27 39.56
CA LYS A 865 84.87 -28.51 39.19
C LYS A 865 84.17 -27.97 40.44
N PRO A 866 84.49 -26.73 40.87
CA PRO A 866 83.93 -26.14 42.09
C PRO A 866 82.40 -26.04 42.10
N GLU A 867 81.78 -26.03 40.93
CA GLU A 867 80.33 -25.99 40.72
C GLU A 867 79.61 -27.20 41.35
N LEU A 868 80.31 -28.33 41.52
CA LEU A 868 79.75 -29.54 42.13
C LEU A 868 79.63 -29.47 43.66
N LYS A 869 80.00 -28.36 44.31
CA LYS A 869 79.91 -28.21 45.78
C LYS A 869 78.51 -28.45 46.35
N ARG A 870 77.46 -28.28 45.54
CA ARG A 870 76.06 -28.50 45.95
C ARG A 870 75.46 -29.78 45.34
N HIS A 871 76.27 -30.64 44.72
CA HIS A 871 75.79 -31.87 44.09
C HIS A 871 75.38 -32.90 45.14
N ASP A 872 74.21 -33.53 44.94
CA ASP A 872 73.74 -34.61 45.81
C ASP A 872 74.60 -35.86 45.59
N ILE A 873 75.27 -36.31 46.65
CA ILE A 873 76.13 -37.50 46.62
C ILE A 873 75.41 -38.77 46.16
N ASN A 874 74.07 -38.81 46.22
CA ASN A 874 73.29 -39.97 45.77
C ASN A 874 72.95 -39.92 44.27
N GLN A 875 73.21 -38.81 43.58
CA GLN A 875 72.96 -38.61 42.16
C GLN A 875 74.24 -38.80 41.34
N PRO A 876 74.17 -39.30 40.10
CA PRO A 876 75.36 -39.50 39.28
C PRO A 876 76.05 -38.15 39.01
N LEU A 877 77.38 -38.16 38.93
CA LEU A 877 78.12 -36.95 38.57
C LEU A 877 77.81 -36.54 37.11
N PRO A 878 77.52 -35.26 36.84
CA PRO A 878 77.08 -34.79 35.52
C PRO A 878 78.22 -34.80 34.49
N GLU A 879 77.87 -34.98 33.21
CA GLU A 879 78.79 -34.95 32.07
C GLU A 879 79.50 -33.59 31.93
N SER A 880 80.76 -33.62 31.49
CA SER A 880 81.53 -32.41 31.23
C SER A 880 81.44 -31.98 29.76
N LEU A 881 81.03 -30.73 29.51
CA LEU A 881 81.02 -30.12 28.17
C LEU A 881 82.43 -29.84 27.61
N GLN A 882 83.47 -29.88 28.45
CA GLN A 882 84.89 -29.81 28.04
C GLN A 882 85.60 -31.04 28.60
N GLU A 883 86.23 -31.85 27.74
CA GLU A 883 86.85 -33.13 28.09
C GLU A 883 88.05 -32.92 29.05
N ASN A 884 87.79 -33.02 30.36
CA ASN A 884 88.85 -33.19 31.34
C ASN A 884 88.96 -34.70 31.66
N PRO A 885 89.97 -35.41 31.13
CA PRO A 885 90.07 -36.86 31.27
C PRO A 885 90.28 -37.32 32.71
N ILE A 886 90.69 -36.46 33.64
CA ILE A 886 90.78 -36.77 35.07
C ILE A 886 89.39 -36.74 35.71
N TYR A 887 88.58 -35.72 35.39
CA TYR A 887 87.22 -35.61 35.89
C TYR A 887 86.33 -36.77 35.42
N GLU A 888 86.40 -37.15 34.14
CA GLU A 888 85.59 -38.26 33.62
C GLU A 888 85.94 -39.59 34.30
N LYS A 889 87.20 -39.83 34.64
CA LYS A 889 87.60 -41.01 35.44
C LYS A 889 87.06 -40.99 36.86
N ILE A 890 87.04 -39.82 37.51
CA ILE A 890 86.45 -39.67 38.84
C ILE A 890 84.93 -39.87 38.77
N LYS A 891 84.27 -39.33 37.74
CA LYS A 891 82.84 -39.53 37.47
C LYS A 891 82.50 -41.00 37.23
N GLU A 892 83.24 -41.71 36.40
CA GLU A 892 83.05 -43.15 36.18
C GLU A 892 83.20 -43.95 37.49
N LYS A 893 84.23 -43.65 38.28
CA LYS A 893 84.43 -44.26 39.61
C LYS A 893 83.29 -43.94 40.56
N PHE A 894 82.88 -42.68 40.63
CA PHE A 894 81.83 -42.22 41.52
C PHE A 894 80.50 -42.89 41.20
N ASN A 895 80.11 -42.92 39.92
CA ASN A 895 78.87 -43.54 39.47
C ASN A 895 78.87 -45.05 39.72
N ALA A 896 79.99 -45.74 39.46
CA ALA A 896 80.14 -47.15 39.75
C ALA A 896 80.01 -47.47 41.26
N VAL A 897 80.62 -46.65 42.12
CA VAL A 897 80.53 -46.85 43.59
C VAL A 897 79.16 -46.47 44.13
N ARG A 898 78.47 -45.50 43.52
CA ARG A 898 77.07 -45.21 43.82
C ARG A 898 76.19 -46.40 43.50
N ASP A 899 76.42 -47.09 42.38
CA ASP A 899 75.63 -48.27 42.01
C ASP A 899 75.87 -49.40 43.04
N LEU A 900 77.11 -49.55 43.54
CA LEU A 900 77.39 -50.44 44.67
C LEU A 900 76.63 -50.08 45.95
N LYS A 901 76.42 -48.79 46.22
CA LYS A 901 75.59 -48.34 47.34
C LYS A 901 74.14 -48.75 47.14
N GLN A 902 73.63 -48.65 45.92
CA GLN A 902 72.25 -49.04 45.59
C GLN A 902 72.05 -50.55 45.78
N ASP A 903 72.99 -51.38 45.34
CA ASP A 903 72.95 -52.84 45.56
C ASP A 903 72.83 -53.22 47.06
N LEU A 904 73.54 -52.49 47.94
CA LEU A 904 73.44 -52.69 49.39
C LEU A 904 72.16 -52.14 50.01
N ALA A 905 71.63 -51.03 49.47
CA ALA A 905 70.50 -50.30 50.05
C ALA A 905 69.12 -50.78 49.55
N ASP A 906 69.07 -51.60 48.50
CA ASP A 906 67.81 -52.04 47.88
C ASP A 906 67.07 -53.14 48.66
N SER A 907 66.64 -52.81 49.88
CA SER A 907 65.86 -53.70 50.73
C SER A 907 64.41 -53.89 50.24
N LYS A 908 64.00 -53.25 49.14
CA LYS A 908 62.63 -53.31 48.62
C LYS A 908 62.48 -54.32 47.49
N SER A 909 63.43 -54.36 46.55
CA SER A 909 63.40 -55.34 45.46
C SER A 909 64.16 -56.63 45.80
N VAL A 910 65.19 -56.54 46.65
CA VAL A 910 65.96 -57.68 47.18
C VAL A 910 65.95 -57.63 48.71
N PRO A 911 64.89 -58.16 49.35
CA PRO A 911 64.64 -57.91 50.78
C PRO A 911 65.66 -58.60 51.69
N LEU A 912 66.24 -59.74 51.27
CA LEU A 912 67.23 -60.48 52.05
C LEU A 912 68.59 -59.77 52.01
N ALA A 913 69.18 -59.57 53.19
CA ALA A 913 70.48 -58.92 53.34
C ALA A 913 71.63 -59.77 52.79
N SER A 914 71.51 -61.10 52.79
CA SER A 914 72.48 -62.00 52.13
C SER A 914 72.53 -61.83 50.62
N GLU A 915 71.38 -61.69 49.96
CA GLU A 915 71.31 -61.53 48.51
C GLU A 915 71.86 -60.15 48.08
N ARG A 916 71.54 -59.09 48.84
CA ARG A 916 72.16 -57.76 48.66
C ARG A 916 73.67 -57.78 48.82
N LEU A 917 74.20 -58.58 49.75
CA LEU A 917 75.63 -58.74 49.94
C LEU A 917 76.29 -59.44 48.75
N GLU A 918 75.66 -60.48 48.20
CA GLU A 918 76.19 -61.17 47.01
C GLU A 918 76.10 -60.30 45.76
N HIS A 919 75.03 -59.52 45.59
CA HIS A 919 74.94 -58.51 44.52
C HIS A 919 76.06 -57.48 44.65
N PHE A 920 76.23 -56.87 45.83
CA PHE A 920 77.32 -55.93 46.09
C PHE A 920 78.70 -56.53 45.81
N LYS A 921 78.94 -57.79 46.23
CA LYS A 921 80.20 -58.49 45.97
C LYS A 921 80.41 -58.72 44.47
N HIS A 922 79.38 -59.15 43.75
CA HIS A 922 79.46 -59.38 42.29
C HIS A 922 79.75 -58.06 41.55
N SER A 923 79.01 -57.00 41.85
CA SER A 923 79.22 -55.66 41.31
C SER A 923 80.59 -55.10 41.68
N LEU A 924 81.06 -55.32 42.93
CA LEU A 924 82.38 -54.85 43.39
C LEU A 924 83.51 -55.55 42.62
N THR A 925 83.33 -56.83 42.29
CA THR A 925 84.25 -57.60 41.42
C THR A 925 84.31 -57.01 40.02
N ALA A 926 83.14 -56.77 39.42
CA ALA A 926 83.03 -56.25 38.07
C ALA A 926 83.65 -54.85 37.96
N ILE A 927 83.44 -54.01 38.98
CA ILE A 927 83.99 -52.66 39.05
C ILE A 927 85.51 -52.66 39.25
N GLU A 928 86.07 -53.53 40.08
CA GLU A 928 87.54 -53.67 40.22
C GLU A 928 88.20 -54.07 38.90
N HIS A 929 87.59 -55.02 38.16
CA HIS A 929 88.07 -55.37 36.82
C HIS A 929 88.08 -54.18 35.86
N LYS A 930 87.10 -53.28 35.98
CA LYS A 930 86.96 -52.09 35.13
C LYS A 930 87.84 -50.91 35.55
N LEU A 931 88.12 -50.73 36.84
CA LEU A 931 88.72 -49.50 37.40
C LEU A 931 90.15 -49.65 37.98
N SER A 932 90.73 -50.86 37.99
CA SER A 932 92.05 -51.18 38.56
C SER A 932 93.29 -50.61 37.81
N LEU A 933 93.10 -49.86 36.72
CA LEU A 933 94.17 -49.31 35.89
C LEU A 933 94.74 -47.95 36.37
N HIS A 934 94.17 -47.36 37.42
CA HIS A 934 94.68 -46.11 38.01
C HIS A 934 95.23 -46.36 39.41
N ARG A 935 96.48 -45.93 39.66
CA ARG A 935 97.18 -46.05 40.95
C ARG A 935 96.53 -45.12 42.00
N ASP A 936 95.31 -45.47 42.40
CA ASP A 936 94.51 -44.79 43.42
C ASP A 936 94.67 -45.53 44.75
N PRO A 937 95.41 -44.97 45.71
CA PRO A 937 95.62 -45.60 47.00
C PRO A 937 94.32 -45.73 47.81
N GLN A 938 93.36 -44.82 47.62
CA GLN A 938 92.12 -44.77 48.37
C GLN A 938 91.14 -45.83 47.87
N TRP A 939 91.05 -46.04 46.55
CA TRP A 939 90.30 -47.17 45.98
C TRP A 939 90.75 -48.51 46.55
N LYS A 940 92.07 -48.76 46.58
CA LYS A 940 92.62 -50.00 47.13
C LYS A 940 92.31 -50.17 48.62
N ARG A 941 92.28 -49.07 49.37
CA ARG A 941 91.90 -49.08 50.78
C ARG A 941 90.42 -49.39 50.96
N PHE A 942 89.55 -48.75 50.17
CA PHE A 942 88.12 -49.03 50.14
C PHE A 942 87.86 -50.49 49.79
N LEU A 943 88.40 -51.00 48.68
CA LEU A 943 88.26 -52.39 48.25
C LEU A 943 88.72 -53.38 49.33
N LYS A 944 89.90 -53.14 49.93
CA LYS A 944 90.43 -53.98 51.01
C LYS A 944 89.51 -54.00 52.22
N GLN A 945 88.98 -52.85 52.64
CA GLN A 945 88.08 -52.79 53.78
C GLN A 945 86.70 -53.40 53.48
N SER A 946 86.15 -53.19 52.28
CA SER A 946 84.92 -53.84 51.81
C SER A 946 85.05 -55.36 51.86
N LEU A 947 86.16 -55.91 51.34
CA LEU A 947 86.40 -57.36 51.33
C LEU A 947 86.65 -57.94 52.74
N ILE A 948 87.29 -57.18 53.64
CA ILE A 948 87.41 -57.58 55.05
C ILE A 948 86.03 -57.66 55.70
N ILE A 949 85.18 -56.65 55.50
CA ILE A 949 83.83 -56.62 56.07
C ILE A 949 82.97 -57.73 55.47
N ILE A 950 83.01 -57.96 54.15
CA ILE A 950 82.36 -59.11 53.50
C ILE A 950 82.85 -60.43 54.10
N GLY A 951 84.17 -60.57 54.30
CA GLY A 951 84.77 -61.76 54.92
C GLY A 951 84.25 -61.99 56.35
N VAL A 952 84.12 -60.94 57.15
CA VAL A 952 83.50 -60.99 58.49
C VAL A 952 82.02 -61.41 58.41
N ILE A 953 81.29 -60.89 57.42
CA ILE A 953 79.87 -61.22 57.22
C ILE A 953 79.66 -62.67 56.76
N ALA A 954 80.59 -63.24 55.96
CA ALA A 954 80.48 -64.58 55.39
C ALA A 954 80.88 -65.71 56.36
N THR A 955 81.86 -65.49 57.25
CA THR A 955 82.45 -66.57 58.09
C THR A 955 82.18 -66.42 59.59
N GLY A 956 81.69 -65.27 60.04
CA GLY A 956 81.31 -65.04 61.44
C GLY A 956 82.44 -65.03 62.49
N ILE A 957 83.73 -65.14 62.10
CA ILE A 957 84.89 -65.19 63.04
C ILE A 957 86.09 -64.34 62.53
N VAL A 958 86.53 -63.40 63.38
CA VAL A 958 87.81 -62.64 63.58
C VAL A 958 88.77 -62.34 62.39
N PRO A 959 89.41 -61.13 62.31
CA PRO A 959 89.93 -60.49 61.08
C PRO A 959 91.06 -61.15 60.27
N GLY A 960 91.52 -62.35 60.62
CA GLY A 960 92.65 -63.02 59.95
C GLY A 960 92.32 -63.65 58.58
N VAL A 961 91.06 -64.02 58.32
CA VAL A 961 90.64 -64.75 57.11
C VAL A 961 90.37 -63.82 55.90
N GLY A 962 90.09 -62.53 56.15
CA GLY A 962 89.76 -61.55 55.10
C GLY A 962 90.88 -61.27 54.09
N LEU A 963 92.15 -61.55 54.45
CA LEU A 963 93.29 -61.41 53.54
C LEU A 963 93.37 -62.52 52.47
N LEU A 964 92.78 -63.70 52.73
CA LEU A 964 92.75 -64.81 51.76
C LEU A 964 91.72 -64.57 50.65
N ILE A 965 90.54 -64.03 50.99
CA ILE A 965 89.50 -63.61 50.04
C ILE A 965 90.03 -62.49 49.13
N TYR A 966 90.80 -61.53 49.66
CA TYR A 966 91.44 -60.48 48.86
C TYR A 966 92.40 -61.04 47.78
N SER A 967 93.11 -62.15 48.06
CA SER A 967 94.03 -62.77 47.08
C SER A 967 93.31 -63.57 45.99
N SER A 968 92.18 -64.22 46.31
CA SER A 968 91.37 -64.92 45.29
C SER A 968 90.59 -63.95 44.41
N PHE A 969 90.16 -62.81 44.95
CA PHE A 969 89.38 -61.79 44.23
C PHE A 969 90.21 -60.96 43.23
N THR A 970 91.51 -60.76 43.50
CA THR A 970 92.37 -59.90 42.67
C THR A 970 93.27 -60.70 41.71
N ASN A 971 93.14 -62.03 41.68
CA ASN A 971 93.97 -62.97 40.91
C ASN A 971 95.48 -62.71 41.04
N LYS A 972 95.91 -62.19 42.19
CA LYS A 972 97.29 -61.83 42.52
C LYS A 972 97.71 -62.56 43.80
N PRO A 973 98.86 -63.27 43.82
CA PRO A 973 99.29 -64.01 44.99
C PRO A 973 99.61 -63.05 46.16
N PRO A 974 99.49 -63.49 47.43
CA PRO A 974 99.98 -62.73 48.57
C PRO A 974 101.51 -62.53 48.42
N SER A 975 101.88 -61.38 47.89
CA SER A 975 103.26 -61.03 47.56
C SER A 975 103.95 -60.42 48.76
N PHE A 976 104.26 -61.24 49.76
CA PHE A 976 105.23 -60.88 50.81
C PHE A 976 106.06 -62.07 51.31
N PHE A 977 106.35 -63.04 50.44
CA PHE A 977 107.54 -63.88 50.54
C PHE A 977 108.04 -64.21 49.13
N SER A 978 108.64 -63.20 48.52
CA SER A 978 109.47 -63.37 47.33
C SER A 978 110.75 -64.10 47.73
N THR A 979 110.75 -65.43 47.70
CA THR A 979 111.93 -66.28 47.43
C THR A 979 111.55 -67.75 47.52
N LYS A 980 111.62 -68.45 46.39
CA LYS A 980 111.73 -69.91 46.19
C LYS A 980 110.89 -70.82 47.11
N ALA A 981 109.80 -71.32 46.50
CA ALA A 981 109.13 -72.59 46.78
C ALA A 981 108.43 -72.76 48.14
N ARG A 982 107.24 -73.36 48.07
CA ARG A 982 106.47 -73.94 49.19
C ARG A 982 105.65 -72.98 50.07
N GLY A 983 104.95 -72.05 49.42
CA GLY A 983 103.58 -71.64 49.82
C GLY A 983 102.52 -72.75 49.68
N GLY A 984 102.94 -74.02 49.72
CA GLY A 984 102.07 -75.18 49.58
C GLY A 984 101.39 -75.54 50.89
N ALA A 985 102.10 -75.52 52.02
CA ALA A 985 101.59 -76.13 53.26
C ALA A 985 100.37 -75.41 53.86
N PHE A 986 100.22 -74.10 53.68
CA PHE A 986 99.07 -73.34 54.17
C PHE A 986 97.86 -73.39 53.20
N VAL A 987 98.12 -73.52 51.90
CA VAL A 987 97.06 -73.72 50.88
C VAL A 987 96.48 -75.13 50.96
N GLU A 988 97.30 -76.12 51.30
CA GLU A 988 96.90 -77.52 51.53
C GLU A 988 96.04 -77.69 52.79
N GLU A 989 96.30 -76.91 53.84
CA GLU A 989 95.49 -76.91 55.06
C GLU A 989 94.10 -76.28 54.85
N CYS A 990 94.00 -75.24 54.00
CA CYS A 990 92.73 -74.66 53.59
C CYS A 990 91.92 -75.56 52.64
N HIS A 991 92.58 -76.25 51.69
CA HIS A 991 91.92 -77.25 50.84
C HIS A 991 91.37 -78.45 51.64
N ASN A 992 92.02 -78.82 52.75
CA ASN A 992 91.53 -79.89 53.63
C ASN A 992 90.32 -79.49 54.49
N ILE A 993 90.10 -78.20 54.75
CA ILE A 993 88.90 -77.69 55.44
C ILE A 993 87.71 -77.62 54.47
N GLU A 994 87.95 -77.18 53.23
CA GLU A 994 86.95 -77.12 52.16
C GLU A 994 86.42 -78.52 51.80
N LYS A 995 87.32 -79.52 51.73
CA LYS A 995 86.97 -80.93 51.50
C LYS A 995 86.19 -81.59 52.65
N ARG A 996 86.34 -81.09 53.89
CA ARG A 996 85.66 -81.60 55.10
C ARG A 996 84.23 -81.07 55.27
N LEU A 997 83.90 -79.91 54.71
CA LEU A 997 82.54 -79.35 54.78
C LEU A 997 81.66 -79.80 53.61
N SER A 998 82.24 -80.06 52.43
CA SER A 998 81.56 -80.70 51.30
C SER A 998 81.15 -82.17 51.53
N GLN A 999 81.37 -82.72 52.73
CA GLN A 999 80.94 -84.07 53.15
C GLN A 999 79.92 -84.06 54.30
N LEU A 1000 79.38 -82.89 54.66
CA LEU A 1000 78.26 -82.75 55.61
C LEU A 1000 77.19 -81.82 55.01
N ASN A 1001 76.66 -82.23 53.85
CA ASN A 1001 75.34 -81.78 53.42
C ASN A 1001 74.28 -82.61 54.16
N PRO A 1002 73.13 -82.01 54.44
CA PRO A 1002 72.06 -82.11 53.44
C PRO A 1002 72.04 -80.93 52.47
#